data_AF-A0AAD4Q783-F1
#
_entry.id   AF-A0AAD4Q783-F1
#
_cell.length_a   1.000
_cell.length_b   1.000
_cell.length_c   1.000
_cell.angle_alpha   90.00
_cell.angle_beta   90.00
_cell.angle_gamma   90.00
#
_symmetry.space_group_name_H-M   'P 1'
#
loop_
_entity.id
_entity.type
_entity.pdbx_description
1 polymer ?
#
loop_
_entity_poly.entity_id
_entity_poly.type
_entity_poly.pdbx_seq_one_letter_code
_entity_poly.pdbx_strand_id
1 'polypeptide(L)'
;MCGATATAVTVLLAIPELVNKLGLSYRTSVELNNLIDKALPGRPSFQCENLTIGGEDLQFHYRDIVPCIRALFGNPEFAHELVFAPERHYTDAERTCRIYSEMHTGDWWWSVQTSLEARNAGATVIPLIISSDKTQLTHFRDKEAYPIYLGIGNIPKGTRRKPSRSAQMLIGYIPTTKLTSITSHAARRRALANLFHSCMAKVLEPIHAYGEIGLAMLSGDGTWRRCHPVFATFVGDYPEQVLVTCTYHGRCPKCLVPANQLGNYTHFPAWNHVDAIDTYISAGEGIHQFRAACRKAGLKSIFRPFWSALPLVDIFISINPDVLHQLLQGVVKRLTAWLTTILRAAEVDARCRSLPPNHHVSLFPNGIASLSQISGKQHKDICRFLLGLVLDVALPGGQLPSRLIRAARALLDFVYLAQYPSHTSKTLQRLEDCLARFHENKDIFIDLGVREHLNLPKIHSMLHYRSSITLFGTTNNYNTEQSERLHIDFTKDAYRATNRKDEYTQMTAWLERREKIRIHTAFIEWQQQCYPTSSSTLMTSTRPPQVGMRYLKMTQHPTVKAVTFDELAASYGTVDFQDALADFIALVNYPGASVATLRTRAADTLLPFRSMPVFHRIKYSSSETSEDSEIVDSAVIRPEQKDARGCTVPQWFDTVLVRGKHQDVMLGRNGNRIAQVRVVFQIPTKVVHDVFFHDAPTHLAYVEWFSPLSPTPDINHLMYKVSRLMDGGRRHAAVIPIGSIIGSVHLIPRFGPVTPDWNSFSVLEQCSIFYVNSFSDQDNYLRFG
;
A
#
# COMPACT_ATOMS: atom_id res chain seq x y z
N MET A 1 21.66 9.57 14.31
CA MET A 1 22.17 10.18 15.55
C MET A 1 21.42 9.54 16.71
N CYS A 2 22.11 8.85 17.63
CA CYS A 2 21.50 8.46 18.89
C CYS A 2 21.14 9.74 19.66
N GLY A 3 19.93 9.84 20.19
CA GLY A 3 19.52 10.98 21.01
C GLY A 3 20.45 11.19 22.21
N ALA A 4 20.48 12.40 22.75
CA ALA A 4 21.24 12.71 23.97
C ALA A 4 20.83 11.77 25.11
N THR A 5 21.80 11.21 25.84
CA THR A 5 21.51 10.36 27.00
C THR A 5 20.88 11.18 28.12
N ALA A 6 20.14 10.54 29.04
CA ALA A 6 19.58 11.22 30.21
C ALA A 6 20.66 11.97 31.01
N THR A 7 21.87 11.39 31.10
CA THR A 7 23.04 12.03 31.69
C THR A 7 23.49 13.25 30.91
N ALA A 8 23.58 13.18 29.57
CA ALA A 8 23.96 14.32 28.75
C ALA A 8 22.97 15.49 28.88
N VAL A 9 21.66 15.19 28.96
CA VAL A 9 20.63 16.22 29.21
C VAL A 9 20.80 16.83 30.60
N THR A 10 21.03 16.03 31.64
CA THR A 10 21.28 16.55 32.99
C THR A 10 22.55 17.41 33.04
N VAL A 11 23.63 17.00 32.37
CA VAL A 11 24.88 17.78 32.28
C VAL A 11 24.65 19.10 31.54
N LEU A 12 23.87 19.09 30.45
CA LEU A 12 23.48 20.30 29.74
C LEU A 12 22.71 21.26 30.65
N LEU A 13 21.70 20.75 31.38
CA LEU A 13 20.89 21.56 32.30
C LEU A 13 21.67 22.06 33.52
N ALA A 14 22.83 21.47 33.83
CA ALA A 14 23.72 21.92 34.90
C ALA A 14 24.59 23.14 34.53
N ILE A 15 24.58 23.59 33.26
CA ILE A 15 25.29 24.80 32.84
C ILE A 15 24.73 26.01 33.62
N PRO A 16 25.58 26.81 34.31
CA PRO A 16 25.13 27.96 35.09
C PRO A 16 24.24 28.90 34.27
N GLU A 17 23.18 29.41 34.90
CA GLU A 17 22.16 30.31 34.33
C GLU A 17 21.32 29.75 33.18
N LEU A 18 21.65 28.60 32.57
CA LEU A 18 20.94 28.09 31.39
C LEU A 18 19.45 27.84 31.66
N VAL A 19 19.13 27.12 32.74
CA VAL A 19 17.75 26.82 33.16
C VAL A 19 16.94 28.09 33.37
N ASN A 20 17.54 29.10 34.01
CA ASN A 20 16.90 30.38 34.29
C ASN A 20 16.68 31.18 32.99
N LYS A 21 17.67 31.23 32.10
CA LYS A 21 17.58 31.92 30.80
C LYS A 21 16.54 31.30 29.88
N LEU A 22 16.38 29.97 29.93
CA LEU A 22 15.36 29.25 29.16
C LEU A 22 13.99 29.22 29.85
N GLY A 23 13.87 29.71 31.09
CA GLY A 23 12.63 29.69 31.86
C GLY A 23 12.10 28.29 32.16
N LEU A 24 12.98 27.29 32.29
CA LEU A 24 12.58 25.89 32.50
C LEU A 24 12.18 25.64 33.97
N SER A 25 11.13 24.84 34.17
CA SER A 25 10.63 24.43 35.49
C SER A 25 11.38 23.24 36.11
N TYR A 26 12.43 22.74 35.45
CA TYR A 26 13.19 21.55 35.83
C TYR A 26 14.68 21.74 35.59
N ARG A 27 15.50 21.08 36.41
CA ARG A 27 16.98 21.17 36.40
C ARG A 27 17.66 19.85 36.03
N THR A 28 16.91 18.76 35.99
CA THR A 28 17.44 17.43 35.66
C THR A 28 16.50 16.68 34.72
N SER A 29 17.03 15.69 34.00
CA SER A 29 16.19 14.79 33.20
C SER A 29 15.20 13.98 34.05
N VAL A 30 15.52 13.73 35.33
CA VAL A 30 14.61 13.07 36.29
C VAL A 30 13.44 13.98 36.64
N GLU A 31 13.69 15.25 36.94
CA GLU A 31 12.63 16.23 37.20
C GLU A 31 11.72 16.43 36.00
N LEU A 32 12.29 16.53 34.78
CA LEU A 32 11.51 16.60 33.54
C LEU A 32 10.60 15.37 33.38
N ASN A 33 11.15 14.16 33.53
CA ASN A 33 10.37 12.93 33.43
C ASN A 33 9.27 12.87 34.49
N ASN A 34 9.55 13.28 35.73
CA ASN A 34 8.54 13.35 36.79
C ASN A 34 7.42 14.35 36.47
N LEU A 35 7.75 15.49 35.85
CA LEU A 35 6.74 16.46 35.41
C LEU A 35 5.87 15.86 34.30
N ILE A 36 6.46 15.21 33.30
CA ILE A 36 5.71 14.50 32.26
C ILE A 36 4.81 13.43 32.88
N ASP A 37 5.34 12.64 33.81
CA ASP A 37 4.62 11.53 34.41
C ASP A 37 3.42 11.98 35.25
N LYS A 38 3.56 13.09 36.00
CA LYS A 38 2.56 13.54 36.98
C LYS A 38 1.63 14.66 36.49
N ALA A 39 2.10 15.55 35.61
CA ALA A 39 1.39 16.77 35.25
C ALA A 39 0.68 16.70 33.88
N LEU A 40 1.16 15.85 32.96
CA LEU A 40 0.57 15.78 31.61
C LEU A 40 -0.51 14.71 31.51
N PRO A 41 -1.63 15.01 30.80
CA PRO A 41 -2.65 14.01 30.52
C PRO A 41 -2.09 12.94 29.58
N GLY A 42 -2.52 11.70 29.77
CA GLY A 42 -2.02 10.55 29.02
C GLY A 42 -3.12 9.60 28.60
N ARG A 43 -2.71 8.65 27.77
CA ARG A 43 -3.49 7.43 27.53
C ARG A 43 -3.50 6.54 28.80
N PRO A 44 -4.39 5.54 28.86
CA PRO A 44 -4.39 4.58 29.96
C PRO A 44 -3.00 3.96 30.15
N SER A 45 -2.53 3.90 31.39
CA SER A 45 -1.22 3.31 31.72
C SER A 45 -1.23 1.80 31.63
N PHE A 46 -0.06 1.23 31.38
CA PHE A 46 0.18 -0.20 31.43
C PHE A 46 0.12 -0.72 32.87
N GLN A 47 -0.51 -1.87 33.01
CA GLN A 47 -0.51 -2.73 34.18
C GLN A 47 0.43 -3.90 33.92
N CYS A 48 0.95 -4.51 34.97
CA CYS A 48 1.81 -5.69 34.89
C CYS A 48 1.22 -6.80 35.75
N GLU A 49 1.09 -8.00 35.17
CA GLU A 49 0.63 -9.20 35.85
C GLU A 49 1.67 -10.31 35.69
N ASN A 50 1.97 -11.00 36.78
CA ASN A 50 2.92 -12.11 36.76
C ASN A 50 2.18 -13.41 36.41
N LEU A 51 2.67 -14.12 35.40
CA LEU A 51 2.15 -15.39 34.94
C LEU A 51 3.19 -16.48 35.15
N THR A 52 2.82 -17.59 35.80
CA THR A 52 3.72 -18.74 35.95
C THR A 52 3.31 -19.85 34.97
N ILE A 53 4.23 -20.25 34.10
CA ILE A 53 4.00 -21.32 33.12
C ILE A 53 5.24 -22.20 32.95
N GLY A 54 5.08 -23.51 33.12
CA GLY A 54 6.20 -24.45 33.02
C GLY A 54 7.34 -24.18 34.02
N GLY A 55 7.04 -23.54 35.16
CA GLY A 55 8.03 -23.14 36.16
C GLY A 55 8.80 -21.86 35.83
N GLU A 56 8.44 -21.14 34.76
CA GLU A 56 8.97 -19.81 34.44
C GLU A 56 7.96 -18.73 34.85
N ASP A 57 8.45 -17.68 35.52
CA ASP A 57 7.67 -16.48 35.84
C ASP A 57 7.84 -15.44 34.72
N LEU A 58 6.71 -15.02 34.15
CA LEU A 58 6.63 -14.12 33.01
C LEU A 58 5.83 -12.88 33.37
N GLN A 59 6.26 -11.71 32.88
CA GLN A 59 5.54 -10.46 33.08
C GLN A 59 4.68 -10.13 31.86
N PHE A 60 3.37 -10.09 32.07
CA PHE A 60 2.41 -9.64 31.07
C PHE A 60 2.07 -8.17 31.29
N HIS A 61 2.52 -7.32 30.36
CA HIS A 61 2.20 -5.89 30.38
C HIS A 61 1.00 -5.61 29.49
N TYR A 62 -0.07 -5.00 30.02
CA TYR A 62 -1.28 -4.71 29.24
C TYR A 62 -2.00 -3.46 29.74
N ARG A 63 -2.93 -2.94 28.93
CA ARG A 63 -3.84 -1.85 29.29
C ARG A 63 -5.27 -2.38 29.34
N ASP A 64 -6.07 -1.83 30.25
CA ASP A 64 -7.52 -2.08 30.23
C ASP A 64 -8.09 -1.53 28.92
N ILE A 65 -8.78 -2.40 28.19
CA ILE A 65 -9.30 -2.10 26.86
C ILE A 65 -10.40 -1.03 26.89
N VAL A 66 -11.23 -0.95 27.93
CA VAL A 66 -12.35 0.01 27.95
C VAL A 66 -11.85 1.46 28.01
N PRO A 67 -10.93 1.82 28.92
CA PRO A 67 -10.23 3.11 28.86
C PRO A 67 -9.52 3.37 27.53
N CYS A 68 -8.92 2.34 26.90
CA CYS A 68 -8.28 2.51 25.59
C CYS A 68 -9.28 2.86 24.50
N ILE A 69 -10.44 2.21 24.48
CA ILE A 69 -11.54 2.53 23.56
C ILE A 69 -12.03 3.97 23.79
N ARG A 70 -12.26 4.36 25.05
CA ARG A 70 -12.67 5.74 25.41
C ARG A 70 -11.66 6.77 24.93
N ALA A 71 -10.36 6.50 25.07
CA ALA A 71 -9.31 7.41 24.62
C ALA A 71 -9.27 7.59 23.10
N LEU A 72 -9.65 6.57 22.31
CA LEU A 72 -9.75 6.68 20.85
C LEU A 72 -11.06 7.35 20.42
N PHE A 73 -12.19 6.91 20.98
CA PHE A 73 -13.52 7.37 20.62
C PHE A 73 -13.82 8.80 21.09
N GLY A 74 -13.27 9.18 22.25
CA GLY A 74 -13.44 10.50 22.86
C GLY A 74 -12.38 11.52 22.43
N ASN A 75 -11.48 11.21 21.50
CA ASN A 75 -10.45 12.16 21.06
C ASN A 75 -11.07 13.27 20.18
N PRO A 76 -11.00 14.55 20.58
CA PRO A 76 -11.52 15.67 19.79
C PRO A 76 -10.90 15.78 18.40
N GLU A 77 -9.64 15.35 18.21
CA GLU A 77 -8.97 15.39 16.90
C GLU A 77 -9.68 14.53 15.83
N PHE A 78 -10.43 13.52 16.25
CA PHE A 78 -11.19 12.63 15.37
C PHE A 78 -12.67 12.99 15.31
N ALA A 79 -13.16 13.96 16.08
CA ALA A 79 -14.59 14.24 16.25
C ALA A 79 -15.34 14.42 14.91
N HIS A 80 -14.73 15.14 13.97
CA HIS A 80 -15.29 15.42 12.65
C HIS A 80 -15.17 14.24 11.65
N GLU A 81 -14.37 13.22 11.98
CA GLU A 81 -14.14 12.04 11.13
C GLU A 81 -14.87 10.79 11.66
N LEU A 82 -15.32 10.81 12.93
CA LEU A 82 -15.93 9.66 13.57
C LEU A 82 -17.23 9.24 12.87
N VAL A 83 -17.34 7.94 12.61
CA VAL A 83 -18.55 7.32 12.08
C VAL A 83 -19.28 6.57 13.18
N PHE A 84 -20.58 6.85 13.34
CA PHE A 84 -21.40 6.33 14.44
C PHE A 84 -22.41 5.26 14.00
N ALA A 85 -22.68 5.14 12.70
CA ALA A 85 -23.66 4.20 12.15
C ALA A 85 -23.16 3.64 10.82
N PRO A 86 -23.61 2.42 10.44
CA PRO A 86 -23.28 1.84 9.14
C PRO A 86 -24.02 2.56 8.01
N GLU A 87 -23.41 2.59 6.82
CA GLU A 87 -23.94 3.25 5.64
C GLU A 87 -23.96 2.31 4.43
N ARG A 88 -24.81 2.62 3.44
CA ARG A 88 -24.85 1.90 2.16
C ARG A 88 -24.57 2.88 1.04
N HIS A 89 -23.40 2.78 0.42
CA HIS A 89 -22.98 3.68 -0.66
C HIS A 89 -23.29 3.08 -2.02
N TYR A 90 -23.70 3.90 -2.97
CA TYR A 90 -24.06 3.47 -4.33
C TYR A 90 -23.45 4.41 -5.38
N THR A 91 -23.26 3.92 -6.60
CA THR A 91 -22.70 4.75 -7.70
C THR A 91 -23.71 5.73 -8.29
N ASP A 92 -24.99 5.56 -7.98
CA ASP A 92 -26.13 6.23 -8.60
C ASP A 92 -27.28 6.40 -7.59
N ALA A 93 -28.20 7.32 -7.89
CA ALA A 93 -29.32 7.65 -7.02
C ALA A 93 -30.35 6.50 -6.95
N GLU A 94 -30.43 5.70 -8.01
CA GLU A 94 -31.29 4.52 -8.16
C GLU A 94 -30.78 3.31 -7.35
N ARG A 95 -29.60 3.41 -6.73
CA ARG A 95 -28.98 2.40 -5.86
C ARG A 95 -28.71 1.06 -6.57
N THR A 96 -28.37 1.10 -7.85
CA THR A 96 -28.21 -0.10 -8.67
C THR A 96 -26.88 -0.82 -8.46
N CYS A 97 -25.81 -0.09 -8.12
CA CYS A 97 -24.48 -0.67 -7.93
C CYS A 97 -23.89 -0.29 -6.57
N ARG A 98 -23.76 -1.29 -5.70
CA ARG A 98 -23.27 -1.12 -4.33
C ARG A 98 -21.76 -0.85 -4.30
N ILE A 99 -21.34 0.04 -3.40
CA ILE A 99 -19.96 0.38 -3.11
C ILE A 99 -19.56 -0.13 -1.72
N TYR A 100 -18.38 -0.73 -1.61
CA TYR A 100 -17.74 -1.19 -0.39
C TYR A 100 -16.36 -0.52 -0.26
N SER A 101 -16.14 0.24 0.81
CA SER A 101 -14.90 0.99 1.03
C SER A 101 -14.45 0.92 2.49
N GLU A 102 -15.14 1.55 3.41
CA GLU A 102 -14.86 1.57 4.84
C GLU A 102 -15.57 0.42 5.57
N MET A 103 -15.16 0.14 6.80
CA MET A 103 -15.81 -0.91 7.60
C MET A 103 -17.31 -0.66 7.82
N HIS A 104 -17.73 0.60 7.97
CA HIS A 104 -19.15 0.97 8.13
C HIS A 104 -19.98 0.78 6.85
N THR A 105 -19.33 0.64 5.69
CA THR A 105 -20.02 0.32 4.43
C THR A 105 -20.25 -1.17 4.22
N GLY A 106 -19.61 -2.01 5.05
CA GLY A 106 -19.69 -3.46 5.00
C GLY A 106 -20.90 -4.04 5.70
N ASP A 107 -21.30 -5.23 5.27
CA ASP A 107 -22.53 -5.88 5.75
C ASP A 107 -22.42 -6.38 7.19
N TRP A 108 -21.21 -6.59 7.72
CA TRP A 108 -21.02 -7.00 9.11
C TRP A 108 -21.51 -5.93 10.08
N TRP A 109 -21.07 -4.68 9.91
CA TRP A 109 -21.48 -3.59 10.81
C TRP A 109 -22.99 -3.37 10.70
N TRP A 110 -23.54 -3.37 9.48
CA TRP A 110 -24.99 -3.27 9.28
C TRP A 110 -25.77 -4.33 10.05
N SER A 111 -25.35 -5.60 9.96
CA SER A 111 -25.99 -6.73 10.65
C SER A 111 -25.94 -6.59 12.17
N VAL A 112 -24.74 -6.29 12.72
CA VAL A 112 -24.55 -6.12 14.17
C VAL A 112 -25.35 -4.93 14.70
N GLN A 113 -25.31 -3.80 14.01
CA GLN A 113 -26.08 -2.61 14.39
C GLN A 113 -27.58 -2.89 14.38
N THR A 114 -28.10 -3.55 13.35
CA THR A 114 -29.53 -3.90 13.24
C THR A 114 -29.97 -4.81 14.40
N SER A 115 -29.15 -5.80 14.74
CA SER A 115 -29.42 -6.73 15.86
C SER A 115 -29.50 -5.98 17.21
N LEU A 116 -28.60 -5.02 17.44
CA LEU A 116 -28.57 -4.23 18.67
C LEU A 116 -29.73 -3.23 18.75
N GLU A 117 -30.02 -2.51 17.66
CA GLU A 117 -31.15 -1.57 17.58
C GLU A 117 -32.50 -2.26 17.82
N ALA A 118 -32.66 -3.49 17.32
CA ALA A 118 -33.87 -4.28 17.54
C ALA A 118 -34.09 -4.65 19.02
N ARG A 119 -33.00 -4.77 19.80
CA ARG A 119 -33.07 -5.04 21.25
C ARG A 119 -33.37 -3.76 22.03
N ASN A 120 -32.69 -2.67 21.69
CA ASN A 120 -32.85 -1.37 22.32
C ASN A 120 -32.41 -0.27 21.34
N ALA A 121 -33.22 0.76 21.13
CA ALA A 121 -32.89 1.82 20.18
C ALA A 121 -31.69 2.68 20.64
N GLY A 122 -30.95 3.26 19.70
CA GLY A 122 -29.86 4.21 19.97
C GLY A 122 -28.52 3.55 20.29
N ALA A 123 -28.26 2.36 19.75
CA ALA A 123 -26.97 1.70 19.86
C ALA A 123 -25.92 2.37 18.97
N THR A 124 -24.65 2.29 19.35
CA THR A 124 -23.52 2.66 18.49
C THR A 124 -22.50 1.55 18.55
N VAL A 125 -22.32 0.79 17.48
CA VAL A 125 -21.29 -0.25 17.44
C VAL A 125 -19.90 0.39 17.42
N ILE A 126 -18.99 -0.17 18.22
CA ILE A 126 -17.57 0.15 18.23
C ILE A 126 -16.81 -1.09 17.74
N PRO A 127 -16.51 -1.20 16.43
CA PRO A 127 -15.82 -2.36 15.89
C PRO A 127 -14.38 -2.39 16.37
N LEU A 128 -13.99 -3.40 17.13
CA LEU A 128 -12.62 -3.58 17.61
C LEU A 128 -11.79 -4.29 16.55
N ILE A 129 -10.69 -3.64 16.17
CA ILE A 129 -9.71 -4.14 15.20
C ILE A 129 -8.46 -4.48 15.99
N ILE A 130 -8.25 -5.78 16.20
CA ILE A 130 -7.13 -6.29 17.00
C ILE A 130 -6.07 -6.83 16.06
N SER A 131 -4.82 -6.48 16.30
CA SER A 131 -3.69 -7.08 15.59
C SER A 131 -2.61 -7.51 16.57
N SER A 132 -2.00 -8.66 16.33
CA SER A 132 -0.80 -9.08 17.05
C SER A 132 0.12 -9.83 16.09
N ASP A 133 1.40 -9.53 16.16
CA ASP A 133 2.41 -10.24 15.39
C ASP A 133 3.73 -10.20 16.17
N LYS A 134 4.46 -11.32 16.15
CA LYS A 134 5.73 -11.40 16.88
C LYS A 134 6.84 -10.81 16.03
N THR A 135 7.56 -9.83 16.57
CA THR A 135 8.63 -9.14 15.86
C THR A 135 9.98 -9.30 16.54
N GLN A 136 11.03 -9.49 15.74
CA GLN A 136 12.40 -9.43 16.23
C GLN A 136 12.80 -7.98 16.53
N LEU A 137 13.43 -7.77 17.68
CA LEU A 137 13.94 -6.48 18.16
C LEU A 137 15.39 -6.23 17.71
N THR A 138 16.17 -7.30 17.51
CA THR A 138 17.59 -7.23 17.11
C THR A 138 17.98 -8.38 16.20
N HIS A 139 18.87 -8.14 15.24
CA HIS A 139 19.40 -9.18 14.34
C HIS A 139 20.44 -10.12 14.99
N PHE A 140 21.06 -9.73 16.11
CA PHE A 140 22.21 -10.45 16.66
C PHE A 140 21.95 -11.21 17.98
N ARG A 141 20.78 -11.07 18.61
CA ARG A 141 20.51 -11.59 19.97
C ARG A 141 19.17 -12.32 20.15
N ASP A 142 18.49 -12.70 19.05
CA ASP A 142 17.21 -13.43 19.08
C ASP A 142 16.19 -12.87 20.09
N LYS A 143 16.19 -11.55 20.30
CA LYS A 143 15.22 -10.86 21.16
C LYS A 143 13.97 -10.56 20.36
N GLU A 144 12.82 -10.94 20.90
CA GLU A 144 11.51 -10.81 20.28
C GLU A 144 10.59 -9.98 21.18
N ALA A 145 9.64 -9.28 20.57
CA ALA A 145 8.48 -8.69 21.25
C ALA A 145 7.20 -9.20 20.60
N TYR A 146 6.13 -9.32 21.39
CA TYR A 146 4.83 -9.76 20.89
C TYR A 146 3.74 -8.74 21.24
N PRO A 147 3.67 -7.61 20.52
CA PRO A 147 2.70 -6.55 20.76
C PRO A 147 1.25 -6.96 20.41
N ILE A 148 0.30 -6.36 21.12
CA ILE A 148 -1.13 -6.34 20.80
C ILE A 148 -1.53 -4.89 20.52
N TYR A 149 -2.10 -4.63 19.35
CA TYR A 149 -2.62 -3.32 18.98
C TYR A 149 -4.13 -3.32 18.87
N LEU A 150 -4.72 -2.18 19.22
CA LEU A 150 -6.13 -1.85 19.09
C LEU A 150 -6.31 -0.69 18.11
N GLY A 151 -7.24 -0.84 17.17
CA GLY A 151 -7.92 0.26 16.51
C GLY A 151 -9.44 0.10 16.62
N ILE A 152 -10.18 1.16 16.33
CA ILE A 152 -11.65 1.13 16.23
C ILE A 152 -12.12 1.42 14.79
N GLY A 153 -13.14 0.71 14.33
CA GLY A 153 -13.72 0.88 12.99
C GLY A 153 -14.42 2.22 12.77
N ASN A 154 -14.75 2.93 13.85
CA ASN A 154 -15.34 4.28 13.83
C ASN A 154 -14.39 5.36 13.27
N ILE A 155 -13.08 5.10 13.27
CA ILE A 155 -12.10 6.01 12.68
C ILE A 155 -11.82 5.55 11.24
N PRO A 156 -12.03 6.40 10.21
CA PRO A 156 -11.81 6.05 8.82
C PRO A 156 -10.41 5.48 8.57
N LYS A 157 -10.31 4.51 7.65
CA LYS A 157 -9.03 3.81 7.39
C LYS A 157 -7.90 4.76 6.94
N GLY A 158 -8.23 5.85 6.25
CA GLY A 158 -7.26 6.86 5.82
C GLY A 158 -6.55 7.54 7.00
N THR A 159 -7.24 7.75 8.11
CA THR A 159 -6.70 8.33 9.34
C THR A 159 -6.10 7.27 10.24
N ARG A 160 -6.77 6.12 10.38
CA ARG A 160 -6.28 4.97 11.15
C ARG A 160 -4.91 4.47 10.69
N ARG A 161 -4.64 4.54 9.38
CA ARG A 161 -3.38 4.10 8.76
C ARG A 161 -2.21 5.06 8.91
N LYS A 162 -2.42 6.29 9.38
CA LYS A 162 -1.36 7.29 9.54
C LYS A 162 -0.80 7.20 10.96
N PRO A 163 0.43 6.68 11.17
CA PRO A 163 1.00 6.58 12.52
C PRO A 163 1.07 7.93 13.25
N SER A 164 1.26 9.02 12.49
CA SER A 164 1.26 10.40 12.99
C SER A 164 -0.08 10.84 13.59
N ARG A 165 -1.20 10.35 13.05
CA ARG A 165 -2.56 10.60 13.59
C ARG A 165 -2.86 9.72 14.79
N SER A 166 -2.13 8.61 14.96
CA SER A 166 -2.17 7.80 16.18
C SER A 166 -3.54 7.25 16.57
N ALA A 167 -4.35 6.95 15.57
CA ALA A 167 -5.64 6.28 15.72
C ALA A 167 -5.53 4.77 16.02
N GLN A 168 -4.34 4.29 16.39
CA GLN A 168 -4.08 2.94 16.91
C GLN A 168 -3.31 3.04 18.23
N MET A 169 -3.55 2.08 19.11
CA MET A 169 -2.95 2.04 20.44
C MET A 169 -2.33 0.66 20.71
N LEU A 170 -1.10 0.65 21.23
CA LEU A 170 -0.54 -0.57 21.82
C LEU A 170 -1.24 -0.84 23.16
N ILE A 171 -1.87 -2.00 23.28
CA ILE A 171 -2.64 -2.39 24.47
C ILE A 171 -2.00 -3.52 25.26
N GLY A 172 -0.92 -4.14 24.76
CA GLY A 172 -0.15 -5.10 25.56
C GLY A 172 1.05 -5.70 24.87
N TYR A 173 1.87 -6.39 25.66
CA TYR A 173 2.99 -7.22 25.24
C TYR A 173 2.79 -8.63 25.78
N ILE A 174 2.44 -9.57 24.90
CA ILE A 174 2.37 -10.99 25.26
C ILE A 174 3.80 -11.46 25.61
N PRO A 175 4.00 -12.16 26.73
CA PRO A 175 5.33 -12.62 27.11
C PRO A 175 5.89 -13.61 26.08
N THR A 176 7.14 -13.42 25.69
CA THR A 176 7.86 -14.36 24.81
C THR A 176 8.73 -15.29 25.65
N THR A 177 8.50 -16.59 25.55
CA THR A 177 9.30 -17.61 26.25
C THR A 177 9.61 -18.79 25.32
N LYS A 178 10.74 -19.47 25.58
CA LYS A 178 11.12 -20.71 24.92
C LYS A 178 10.59 -21.96 25.64
N LEU A 179 10.10 -21.83 26.88
CA LEU A 179 9.60 -22.93 27.74
C LEU A 179 10.50 -24.17 27.69
N THR A 180 11.80 -23.98 27.95
CA THR A 180 12.80 -25.06 27.78
C THR A 180 12.64 -26.18 28.81
N SER A 181 11.97 -25.91 29.93
CA SER A 181 11.59 -26.91 30.94
C SER A 181 10.60 -27.95 30.41
N ILE A 182 9.79 -27.61 29.38
CA ILE A 182 8.82 -28.55 28.78
C ILE A 182 9.51 -29.32 27.64
N THR A 183 9.88 -30.57 27.92
CA THR A 183 10.60 -31.45 26.98
C THR A 183 9.76 -31.84 25.76
N SER A 184 8.45 -32.07 25.93
CA SER A 184 7.57 -32.44 24.82
C SER A 184 7.27 -31.24 23.92
N HIS A 185 7.74 -31.27 22.67
CA HIS A 185 7.43 -30.26 21.66
C HIS A 185 5.92 -30.03 21.46
N ALA A 186 5.11 -31.08 21.56
CA ALA A 186 3.65 -30.96 21.44
C ALA A 186 3.02 -30.28 22.67
N ALA A 187 3.48 -30.63 23.88
CA ALA A 187 3.03 -29.96 25.09
C ALA A 187 3.45 -28.49 25.11
N ARG A 188 4.69 -28.20 24.72
CA ARG A 188 5.24 -26.85 24.63
C ARG A 188 4.46 -25.96 23.66
N ARG A 189 4.16 -26.44 22.45
CA ARG A 189 3.32 -25.71 21.49
C ARG A 189 1.92 -25.41 22.04
N ARG A 190 1.32 -26.35 22.77
CA ARG A 190 0.03 -26.12 23.45
C ARG A 190 0.16 -25.11 24.57
N ALA A 191 1.21 -25.18 25.40
CA ALA A 191 1.44 -24.25 26.49
C ALA A 191 1.58 -22.80 25.97
N LEU A 192 2.37 -22.59 24.92
CA LEU A 192 2.50 -21.28 24.26
C LEU A 192 1.17 -20.80 23.66
N ALA A 193 0.39 -21.70 23.05
CA ALA A 193 -0.92 -21.32 22.52
C ALA A 193 -1.91 -20.95 23.63
N ASN A 194 -1.93 -21.69 24.75
CA ASN A 194 -2.74 -21.32 25.92
C ASN A 194 -2.27 -19.99 26.51
N LEU A 195 -0.97 -19.72 26.60
CA LEU A 195 -0.45 -18.43 27.06
C LEU A 195 -0.99 -17.27 26.22
N PHE A 196 -0.95 -17.40 24.89
CA PHE A 196 -1.55 -16.42 23.98
C PHE A 196 -3.04 -16.20 24.26
N HIS A 197 -3.82 -17.28 24.31
CA HIS A 197 -5.27 -17.21 24.53
C HIS A 197 -5.61 -16.65 25.92
N SER A 198 -4.86 -16.99 26.96
CA SER A 198 -5.03 -16.42 28.29
C SER A 198 -4.73 -14.92 28.34
N CYS A 199 -3.64 -14.46 27.71
CA CYS A 199 -3.31 -13.04 27.63
C CYS A 199 -4.39 -12.25 26.87
N MET A 200 -4.85 -12.78 25.73
CA MET A 200 -5.93 -12.18 24.94
C MET A 200 -7.25 -12.16 25.70
N ALA A 201 -7.59 -13.24 26.40
CA ALA A 201 -8.79 -13.30 27.24
C ALA A 201 -8.73 -12.26 28.35
N LYS A 202 -7.56 -12.08 28.98
CA LYS A 202 -7.40 -11.07 30.03
C LYS A 202 -7.60 -9.64 29.53
N VAL A 203 -7.05 -9.33 28.36
CA VAL A 203 -7.19 -8.01 27.74
C VAL A 203 -8.63 -7.72 27.30
N LEU A 204 -9.34 -8.73 26.79
CA LEU A 204 -10.68 -8.58 26.24
C LEU A 204 -11.81 -8.87 27.23
N GLU A 205 -11.50 -9.35 28.44
CA GLU A 205 -12.45 -9.68 29.51
C GLU A 205 -13.51 -8.59 29.75
N PRO A 206 -13.17 -7.29 29.81
CA PRO A 206 -14.18 -6.23 29.99
C PRO A 206 -15.24 -6.17 28.88
N ILE A 207 -14.95 -6.67 27.68
CA ILE A 207 -15.87 -6.62 26.54
C ILE A 207 -17.05 -7.59 26.70
N HIS A 208 -16.91 -8.65 27.51
CA HIS A 208 -17.95 -9.65 27.72
C HIS A 208 -19.29 -9.04 28.13
N ALA A 209 -19.28 -8.11 29.08
CA ALA A 209 -20.50 -7.45 29.56
C ALA A 209 -20.98 -6.36 28.60
N TYR A 210 -20.08 -5.55 28.07
CA TYR A 210 -20.44 -4.33 27.36
C TYR A 210 -20.78 -4.51 25.89
N GLY A 211 -20.38 -5.62 25.26
CA GLY A 211 -20.74 -5.87 23.86
C GLY A 211 -22.25 -6.00 23.66
N GLU A 212 -22.97 -6.69 24.57
CA GLU A 212 -24.44 -6.81 24.47
C GLU A 212 -25.19 -5.69 25.16
N ILE A 213 -24.80 -5.33 26.39
CA ILE A 213 -25.54 -4.35 27.21
C ILE A 213 -25.29 -2.92 26.70
N GLY A 214 -24.10 -2.68 26.15
CA GLY A 214 -23.62 -1.34 25.81
C GLY A 214 -23.08 -0.60 27.03
N LEU A 215 -22.29 0.44 26.78
CA LEU A 215 -21.73 1.33 27.80
C LEU A 215 -21.81 2.79 27.35
N ALA A 216 -22.14 3.69 28.27
CA ALA A 216 -22.17 5.12 27.97
C ALA A 216 -20.75 5.64 27.72
N MET A 217 -20.49 6.21 26.54
CA MET A 217 -19.23 6.86 26.19
C MET A 217 -19.47 8.22 25.58
N LEU A 218 -18.59 9.16 25.92
CA LEU A 218 -18.51 10.47 25.29
C LEU A 218 -17.71 10.33 23.97
N SER A 219 -18.30 10.73 22.84
CA SER A 219 -17.54 10.89 21.60
C SER A 219 -16.70 12.18 21.62
N GLY A 220 -15.74 12.29 20.70
CA GLY A 220 -14.85 13.46 20.61
C GLY A 220 -15.56 14.81 20.41
N ASP A 221 -16.84 14.81 20.02
CA ASP A 221 -17.73 15.97 19.91
C ASP A 221 -18.42 16.36 21.22
N GLY A 222 -18.22 15.60 22.31
CA GLY A 222 -18.89 15.82 23.59
C GLY A 222 -20.28 15.18 23.71
N THR A 223 -20.70 14.33 22.78
CA THR A 223 -22.01 13.65 22.82
C THR A 223 -21.94 12.32 23.56
N TRP A 224 -22.88 12.07 24.48
CA TRP A 224 -23.04 10.75 25.12
C TRP A 224 -23.74 9.77 24.18
N ARG A 225 -23.18 8.57 24.05
CA ARG A 225 -23.70 7.49 23.18
C ARG A 225 -23.69 6.16 23.91
N ARG A 226 -24.69 5.30 23.66
CA ARG A 226 -24.69 3.91 24.15
C ARG A 226 -23.87 3.06 23.19
N CYS A 227 -22.60 2.88 23.55
CA CYS A 227 -21.63 2.26 22.70
C CYS A 227 -21.45 0.77 23.00
N HIS A 228 -21.37 -0.05 21.96
CA HIS A 228 -21.23 -1.51 22.04
C HIS A 228 -19.90 -1.93 21.42
N PRO A 229 -18.84 -2.14 22.21
CA PRO A 229 -17.59 -2.71 21.73
C PRO A 229 -17.79 -4.14 21.25
N VAL A 230 -17.47 -4.42 19.99
CA VAL A 230 -17.61 -5.76 19.39
C VAL A 230 -16.32 -6.13 18.68
N PHE A 231 -15.78 -7.32 18.96
CA PHE A 231 -14.60 -7.83 18.27
C PHE A 231 -14.94 -8.10 16.79
N ALA A 232 -14.44 -7.24 15.90
CA ALA A 232 -14.82 -7.25 14.50
C ALA A 232 -13.82 -8.04 13.65
N THR A 233 -12.54 -7.73 13.80
CA THR A 233 -11.49 -8.27 12.93
C THR A 233 -10.22 -8.57 13.70
N PHE A 234 -9.60 -9.72 13.41
CA PHE A 234 -8.24 -10.02 13.82
C PHE A 234 -7.29 -9.93 12.62
N VAL A 235 -6.31 -9.02 12.74
CA VAL A 235 -5.29 -8.76 11.74
C VAL A 235 -4.01 -9.48 12.13
N GLY A 236 -3.69 -10.55 11.41
CA GLY A 236 -2.47 -11.33 11.59
C GLY A 236 -2.18 -12.15 10.34
N ASP A 237 -0.97 -12.64 10.21
CA ASP A 237 -0.59 -13.53 9.11
C ASP A 237 -1.12 -14.96 9.35
N TYR A 238 -0.80 -15.89 8.44
CA TYR A 238 -1.46 -17.21 8.44
C TYR A 238 -1.21 -18.05 9.72
N PRO A 239 0.02 -18.20 10.23
CA PRO A 239 0.24 -18.93 11.49
C PRO A 239 -0.52 -18.32 12.67
N GLU A 240 -0.60 -16.99 12.75
CA GLU A 240 -1.32 -16.24 13.77
C GLU A 240 -2.84 -16.44 13.63
N GLN A 241 -3.39 -16.38 12.41
CA GLN A 241 -4.80 -16.70 12.14
C GLN A 241 -5.16 -18.13 12.59
N VAL A 242 -4.25 -19.09 12.36
CA VAL A 242 -4.39 -20.49 12.78
C VAL A 242 -4.23 -20.66 14.30
N LEU A 243 -3.48 -19.78 14.97
CA LEU A 243 -3.40 -19.71 16.43
C LEU A 243 -4.70 -19.19 17.05
N VAL A 244 -5.22 -18.07 16.51
CA VAL A 244 -6.45 -17.41 16.98
C VAL A 244 -7.67 -18.30 16.80
N THR A 245 -7.86 -18.90 15.63
CA THR A 245 -9.01 -19.79 15.35
C THR A 245 -8.87 -21.18 15.96
N CYS A 246 -7.75 -21.45 16.63
CA CYS A 246 -7.41 -22.77 17.15
C CYS A 246 -7.38 -23.88 16.09
N THR A 247 -7.27 -23.57 14.81
CA THR A 247 -7.19 -24.56 13.73
C THR A 247 -5.78 -25.15 13.60
N TYR A 248 -5.59 -26.15 12.74
CA TYR A 248 -4.28 -26.76 12.48
C TYR A 248 -3.55 -26.10 11.32
N HIS A 249 -2.22 -26.03 11.42
CA HIS A 249 -1.38 -25.58 10.29
C HIS A 249 -1.55 -26.53 9.10
N GLY A 250 -1.73 -25.95 7.92
CA GLY A 250 -2.07 -26.66 6.69
C GLY A 250 -3.57 -26.78 6.43
N ARG A 251 -4.41 -26.05 7.18
CA ARG A 251 -5.86 -25.95 6.97
C ARG A 251 -6.29 -24.50 6.80
N CYS A 252 -7.49 -24.28 6.27
CA CYS A 252 -8.07 -22.95 6.22
C CYS A 252 -8.63 -22.55 7.61
N PRO A 253 -8.33 -21.33 8.10
CA PRO A 253 -8.94 -20.82 9.33
C PRO A 253 -10.40 -20.39 9.14
N LYS A 254 -10.95 -20.36 7.92
CA LYS A 254 -12.31 -19.87 7.62
C LYS A 254 -13.29 -20.95 7.17
N CYS A 255 -12.82 -22.02 6.53
CA CYS A 255 -13.69 -23.08 6.00
C CYS A 255 -13.12 -24.49 6.19
N LEU A 256 -13.98 -25.48 5.95
CA LEU A 256 -13.72 -26.90 6.18
C LEU A 256 -12.99 -27.60 5.02
N VAL A 257 -12.29 -26.85 4.15
CA VAL A 257 -11.54 -27.42 3.02
C VAL A 257 -10.53 -28.49 3.48
N PRO A 258 -10.50 -29.68 2.85
CA PRO A 258 -9.47 -30.67 3.10
C PRO A 258 -8.07 -30.17 2.71
N ALA A 259 -7.04 -30.57 3.46
CA ALA A 259 -5.66 -30.11 3.24
C ALA A 259 -5.12 -30.44 1.83
N ASN A 260 -5.56 -31.54 1.24
CA ASN A 260 -5.21 -31.98 -0.12
C ASN A 260 -6.06 -31.34 -1.22
N GLN A 261 -6.98 -30.43 -0.87
CA GLN A 261 -7.86 -29.73 -1.81
C GLN A 261 -7.73 -28.19 -1.68
N LEU A 262 -6.73 -27.70 -0.94
CA LEU A 262 -6.46 -26.26 -0.81
C LEU A 262 -6.18 -25.59 -2.16
N GLY A 263 -5.72 -26.35 -3.16
CA GLY A 263 -5.52 -25.86 -4.51
C GLY A 263 -6.83 -25.72 -5.30
N ASN A 264 -7.95 -26.28 -4.88
CA ASN A 264 -9.13 -26.36 -5.75
C ASN A 264 -9.89 -25.02 -5.79
N TYR A 265 -10.50 -24.72 -6.94
CA TYR A 265 -11.41 -23.58 -7.08
C TYR A 265 -12.82 -24.02 -6.66
N THR A 266 -12.98 -24.30 -5.39
CA THR A 266 -14.24 -24.80 -4.84
C THR A 266 -14.49 -24.16 -3.48
N HIS A 267 -15.71 -23.67 -3.28
CA HIS A 267 -16.15 -23.16 -2.00
C HIS A 267 -16.51 -24.31 -1.08
N PHE A 268 -16.00 -24.28 0.15
CA PHE A 268 -16.32 -25.22 1.21
C PHE A 268 -17.14 -24.50 2.29
N PRO A 269 -17.98 -25.22 3.04
CA PRO A 269 -18.71 -24.65 4.17
C PRO A 269 -17.76 -23.96 5.16
N ALA A 270 -18.21 -22.82 5.70
CA ALA A 270 -17.49 -22.14 6.76
C ALA A 270 -17.41 -23.01 8.02
N TRP A 271 -16.42 -22.75 8.86
CA TRP A 271 -16.45 -23.28 10.22
C TRP A 271 -17.67 -22.73 10.97
N ASN A 272 -18.35 -23.58 11.73
CA ASN A 272 -19.44 -23.15 12.59
C ASN A 272 -18.88 -22.69 13.95
N HIS A 273 -19.09 -21.43 14.29
CA HIS A 273 -18.64 -20.85 15.56
C HIS A 273 -19.28 -21.51 16.78
N VAL A 274 -20.57 -21.83 16.71
CA VAL A 274 -21.32 -22.43 17.83
C VAL A 274 -20.82 -23.84 18.08
N ASP A 275 -20.67 -24.68 17.04
CA ASP A 275 -20.14 -26.04 17.18
C ASP A 275 -18.71 -26.04 17.75
N ALA A 276 -17.91 -25.02 17.40
CA ALA A 276 -16.57 -24.85 17.96
C ALA A 276 -16.62 -24.51 19.45
N ILE A 277 -17.50 -23.61 19.87
CA ILE A 277 -17.75 -23.31 21.30
C ILE A 277 -18.20 -24.57 22.03
N ASP A 278 -19.19 -25.28 21.49
CA ASP A 278 -19.74 -26.51 22.09
C ASP A 278 -18.67 -27.57 22.27
N THR A 279 -17.72 -27.67 21.34
CA THR A 279 -16.55 -28.55 21.46
C THR A 279 -15.69 -28.20 22.68
N TYR A 280 -15.52 -26.92 22.99
CA TYR A 280 -14.72 -26.46 24.13
C TYR A 280 -15.47 -26.51 25.46
N ILE A 281 -16.81 -26.39 25.45
CA ILE A 281 -17.65 -26.44 26.66
C ILE A 281 -18.04 -27.89 27.03
N SER A 282 -18.46 -28.69 26.05
CA SER A 282 -19.13 -29.98 26.28
C SER A 282 -18.18 -31.16 26.46
N ALA A 283 -16.90 -30.98 26.14
CA ALA A 283 -15.94 -32.06 26.32
C ALA A 283 -15.59 -32.13 27.81
N GLY A 284 -16.19 -33.10 28.52
CA GLY A 284 -16.22 -33.24 29.98
C GLY A 284 -14.88 -33.08 30.71
N GLU A 285 -14.94 -33.06 32.05
CA GLU A 285 -13.85 -32.62 32.94
C GLU A 285 -12.49 -33.35 32.75
N GLY A 286 -12.47 -34.50 32.08
CA GLY A 286 -11.25 -35.26 31.77
C GLY A 286 -10.44 -34.73 30.58
N ILE A 287 -9.16 -34.42 30.80
CA ILE A 287 -8.22 -33.92 29.76
C ILE A 287 -8.13 -34.80 28.50
N HIS A 288 -8.31 -36.11 28.64
CA HIS A 288 -8.29 -37.05 27.51
C HIS A 288 -9.53 -36.93 26.63
N GLN A 289 -10.71 -36.79 27.24
CA GLN A 289 -11.98 -36.59 26.54
C GLN A 289 -11.97 -35.23 25.83
N PHE A 290 -11.52 -34.17 26.53
CA PHE A 290 -11.31 -32.85 25.95
C PHE A 290 -10.44 -32.89 24.68
N ARG A 291 -9.28 -33.55 24.75
CA ARG A 291 -8.37 -33.69 23.61
C ARG A 291 -8.97 -34.49 22.47
N ALA A 292 -9.73 -35.54 22.77
CA ALA A 292 -10.39 -36.37 21.77
C ALA A 292 -11.49 -35.60 21.03
N ALA A 293 -12.33 -34.85 21.76
CA ALA A 293 -13.37 -34.00 21.19
C ALA A 293 -12.79 -32.92 20.28
N CYS A 294 -11.79 -32.16 20.76
CA CYS A 294 -11.08 -31.16 19.95
C CYS A 294 -10.51 -31.77 18.66
N ARG A 295 -9.86 -32.92 18.75
CA ARG A 295 -9.28 -33.61 17.60
C ARG A 295 -10.35 -34.03 16.59
N LYS A 296 -11.49 -34.56 17.06
CA LYS A 296 -12.63 -34.94 16.22
C LYS A 296 -13.21 -33.73 15.48
N ALA A 297 -13.33 -32.59 16.17
CA ALA A 297 -13.74 -31.33 15.56
C ALA A 297 -12.68 -30.71 14.65
N GLY A 298 -11.44 -31.21 14.65
CA GLY A 298 -10.35 -30.62 13.87
C GLY A 298 -9.79 -29.31 14.45
N LEU A 299 -9.95 -29.12 15.76
CA LEU A 299 -9.48 -27.97 16.53
C LEU A 299 -8.37 -28.37 17.51
N LYS A 300 -7.49 -27.43 17.82
CA LYS A 300 -6.45 -27.59 18.84
C LYS A 300 -7.09 -27.59 20.22
N SER A 301 -6.56 -28.43 21.11
CA SER A 301 -6.97 -28.50 22.52
C SER A 301 -6.42 -27.30 23.31
N ILE A 302 -7.07 -26.15 23.16
CA ILE A 302 -6.82 -24.89 23.88
C ILE A 302 -7.87 -24.76 24.99
N PHE A 303 -7.42 -24.55 26.23
CA PHE A 303 -8.31 -24.37 27.36
C PHE A 303 -8.91 -22.96 27.32
N ARG A 304 -10.23 -22.86 27.12
CA ARG A 304 -11.01 -21.62 27.04
C ARG A 304 -10.40 -20.59 26.06
N PRO A 305 -10.52 -20.79 24.73
CA PRO A 305 -10.11 -19.79 23.75
C PRO A 305 -10.73 -18.43 24.06
N PHE A 306 -9.97 -17.34 23.89
CA PHE A 306 -10.40 -16.01 24.34
C PHE A 306 -11.74 -15.55 23.76
N TRP A 307 -12.06 -16.00 22.55
CA TRP A 307 -13.27 -15.63 21.82
C TRP A 307 -14.51 -16.41 22.24
N SER A 308 -14.37 -17.48 23.03
CA SER A 308 -15.50 -18.33 23.42
C SER A 308 -16.55 -17.63 24.32
N ALA A 309 -16.16 -16.54 25.00
CA ALA A 309 -17.04 -15.76 25.85
C ALA A 309 -17.35 -14.35 25.27
N LEU A 310 -16.82 -14.02 24.09
CA LEU A 310 -17.07 -12.71 23.48
C LEU A 310 -18.46 -12.66 22.85
N PRO A 311 -19.27 -11.64 23.15
CA PRO A 311 -20.60 -11.50 22.56
C PRO A 311 -20.52 -11.02 21.11
N LEU A 312 -21.49 -11.44 20.30
CA LEU A 312 -21.67 -10.98 18.91
C LEU A 312 -20.45 -11.24 18.01
N VAL A 313 -19.65 -12.27 18.35
CA VAL A 313 -18.45 -12.67 17.61
C VAL A 313 -18.71 -13.95 16.84
N ASP A 314 -18.16 -14.01 15.62
CA ASP A 314 -17.81 -15.27 14.95
C ASP A 314 -16.32 -15.18 14.62
N ILE A 315 -15.51 -16.01 15.29
CA ILE A 315 -14.06 -15.95 15.15
C ILE A 315 -13.59 -16.30 13.73
N PHE A 316 -14.28 -17.21 13.05
CA PHE A 316 -13.90 -17.67 11.72
C PHE A 316 -14.26 -16.65 10.64
N ILE A 317 -15.31 -15.86 10.86
CA ILE A 317 -15.63 -14.67 10.05
C ILE A 317 -14.64 -13.54 10.32
N SER A 318 -14.27 -13.32 11.59
CA SER A 318 -13.38 -12.24 12.05
C SER A 318 -11.93 -12.37 11.58
N ILE A 319 -11.55 -13.48 10.96
CA ILE A 319 -10.25 -13.63 10.29
C ILE A 319 -10.32 -13.00 8.89
N ASN A 320 -9.48 -12.01 8.63
CA ASN A 320 -9.45 -11.33 7.35
C ASN A 320 -8.29 -11.78 6.44
N PRO A 321 -8.47 -11.69 5.12
CA PRO A 321 -7.38 -11.88 4.17
C PRO A 321 -6.34 -10.76 4.29
N ASP A 322 -5.09 -11.10 4.01
CA ASP A 322 -3.95 -10.22 4.21
C ASP A 322 -3.12 -10.04 2.94
N VAL A 323 -3.00 -8.81 2.46
CA VAL A 323 -2.33 -8.51 1.18
C VAL A 323 -0.82 -8.74 1.30
N LEU A 324 -0.21 -8.35 2.43
CA LEU A 324 1.24 -8.43 2.59
C LEU A 324 1.72 -9.88 2.66
N HIS A 325 1.28 -10.65 3.65
CA HIS A 325 1.80 -11.99 3.91
C HIS A 325 1.12 -13.07 3.06
N GLN A 326 -0.14 -12.91 2.66
CA GLN A 326 -0.80 -13.90 1.80
C GLN A 326 -0.52 -13.63 0.33
N LEU A 327 -0.74 -12.42 -0.18
CA LEU A 327 -0.54 -12.15 -1.62
C LEU A 327 0.93 -11.86 -1.94
N LEU A 328 1.52 -10.80 -1.40
CA LEU A 328 2.85 -10.32 -1.81
C LEU A 328 3.97 -11.29 -1.38
N GLN A 329 4.17 -11.48 -0.07
CA GLN A 329 5.18 -12.40 0.47
C GLN A 329 4.77 -13.88 0.36
N GLY A 330 3.53 -14.15 -0.05
CA GLY A 330 2.99 -15.50 -0.16
C GLY A 330 2.91 -15.99 -1.59
N VAL A 331 1.89 -15.54 -2.32
CA VAL A 331 1.60 -16.01 -3.68
C VAL A 331 2.54 -15.37 -4.73
N VAL A 332 2.76 -14.05 -4.70
CA VAL A 332 3.68 -13.36 -5.63
C VAL A 332 5.11 -13.83 -5.43
N LYS A 333 5.59 -13.93 -4.18
CA LYS A 333 6.91 -14.51 -3.88
C LYS A 333 7.11 -15.88 -4.54
N ARG A 334 6.08 -16.74 -4.50
CA ARG A 334 6.12 -18.05 -5.14
C ARG A 334 6.06 -17.94 -6.66
N LEU A 335 5.19 -17.09 -7.20
CA LEU A 335 5.12 -16.83 -8.64
C LEU A 335 6.50 -16.38 -9.16
N THR A 336 7.14 -15.41 -8.52
CA THR A 336 8.49 -14.96 -8.89
C THR A 336 9.47 -16.13 -8.88
N ALA A 337 9.47 -16.97 -7.82
CA ALA A 337 10.34 -18.15 -7.78
C ALA A 337 10.05 -19.14 -8.93
N TRP A 338 8.78 -19.41 -9.22
CA TRP A 338 8.38 -20.31 -10.30
C TRP A 338 8.78 -19.78 -11.67
N LEU A 339 8.56 -18.49 -11.93
CA LEU A 339 8.98 -17.85 -13.18
C LEU A 339 10.51 -17.83 -13.30
N THR A 340 11.25 -17.62 -12.21
CA THR A 340 12.72 -17.72 -12.20
C THR A 340 13.20 -19.13 -12.51
N THR A 341 12.52 -20.18 -12.04
CA THR A 341 12.83 -21.57 -12.44
C THR A 341 12.58 -21.79 -13.94
N ILE A 342 11.48 -21.27 -14.48
CA ILE A 342 11.10 -21.43 -15.90
C ILE A 342 12.07 -20.69 -16.82
N LEU A 343 12.39 -19.42 -16.53
CA LEU A 343 13.24 -18.58 -17.38
C LEU A 343 14.74 -18.78 -17.12
N ARG A 344 15.11 -19.35 -15.98
CA ARG A 344 16.45 -19.35 -15.38
C ARG A 344 16.84 -17.98 -14.82
N ALA A 345 17.58 -17.99 -13.71
CA ALA A 345 18.00 -16.79 -12.98
C ALA A 345 18.73 -15.76 -13.85
N ALA A 346 19.69 -16.21 -14.68
CA ALA A 346 20.49 -15.32 -15.52
C ALA A 346 19.63 -14.52 -16.52
N GLU A 347 18.63 -15.16 -17.13
CA GLU A 347 17.73 -14.50 -18.10
C GLU A 347 16.77 -13.55 -17.39
N VAL A 348 16.23 -13.92 -16.22
CA VAL A 348 15.40 -13.02 -15.41
C VAL A 348 16.17 -11.74 -15.07
N ASP A 349 17.42 -11.89 -14.62
CA ASP A 349 18.23 -10.75 -14.23
C ASP A 349 18.64 -9.91 -15.46
N ALA A 350 18.90 -10.54 -16.62
CA ALA A 350 19.12 -9.83 -17.87
C ALA A 350 17.91 -8.99 -18.29
N ARG A 351 16.70 -9.58 -18.29
CA ARG A 351 15.45 -8.86 -18.59
C ARG A 351 15.22 -7.69 -17.64
N CYS A 352 15.49 -7.87 -16.35
CA CYS A 352 15.39 -6.79 -15.35
C CYS A 352 16.35 -5.63 -15.65
N ARG A 353 17.59 -5.92 -16.06
CA ARG A 353 18.59 -4.91 -16.44
C ARG A 353 18.25 -4.16 -17.74
N SER A 354 17.35 -4.71 -18.55
CA SER A 354 16.90 -4.10 -19.80
C SER A 354 15.52 -3.43 -19.67
N LEU A 355 14.95 -3.30 -18.47
CA LEU A 355 13.75 -2.48 -18.27
C LEU A 355 14.12 -1.00 -18.28
N PRO A 356 13.39 -0.15 -19.05
CA PRO A 356 13.66 1.28 -19.05
C PRO A 356 13.25 1.93 -17.73
N PRO A 357 13.93 2.99 -17.30
CA PRO A 357 13.55 3.72 -16.11
C PRO A 357 12.17 4.39 -16.29
N ASN A 358 11.42 4.52 -15.19
CA ASN A 358 10.17 5.27 -15.12
C ASN A 358 9.90 5.66 -13.67
N HIS A 359 9.13 6.72 -13.41
CA HIS A 359 8.78 7.16 -12.06
C HIS A 359 8.19 6.06 -11.18
N HIS A 360 7.35 5.20 -11.77
CA HIS A 360 6.66 4.15 -11.05
C HIS A 360 7.40 2.80 -11.06
N VAL A 361 8.39 2.57 -11.92
CA VAL A 361 9.06 1.28 -12.01
C VAL A 361 10.47 1.38 -11.45
N SER A 362 10.73 0.60 -10.40
CA SER A 362 12.07 0.54 -9.79
C SER A 362 13.01 -0.31 -10.64
N LEU A 363 14.24 0.18 -10.83
CA LEU A 363 15.29 -0.57 -11.51
C LEU A 363 15.98 -1.57 -10.57
N PHE A 364 16.28 -2.75 -11.09
CA PHE A 364 17.03 -3.79 -10.41
C PHE A 364 18.31 -4.09 -11.19
N PRO A 365 19.38 -3.29 -11.02
CA PRO A 365 20.60 -3.40 -11.83
C PRO A 365 21.32 -4.74 -11.65
N ASN A 366 21.16 -5.39 -10.48
CA ASN A 366 21.69 -6.73 -10.22
C ASN A 366 20.62 -7.83 -10.43
N GLY A 367 19.49 -7.49 -11.04
CA GLY A 367 18.34 -8.37 -11.18
C GLY A 367 17.61 -8.66 -9.86
N ILE A 368 16.74 -9.67 -9.89
CA ILE A 368 15.87 -10.04 -8.76
C ILE A 368 16.10 -11.47 -8.27
N ALA A 369 16.86 -12.30 -8.99
CA ALA A 369 16.99 -13.71 -8.67
C ALA A 369 17.76 -13.97 -7.37
N SER A 370 18.71 -13.11 -7.01
CA SER A 370 19.54 -13.23 -5.80
C SER A 370 18.95 -12.53 -4.57
N LEU A 371 17.83 -11.82 -4.71
CA LEU A 371 17.25 -11.04 -3.62
C LEU A 371 16.74 -11.95 -2.50
N SER A 372 17.18 -11.66 -1.28
CA SER A 372 16.69 -12.29 -0.05
C SER A 372 16.09 -11.25 0.88
N GLN A 373 15.18 -11.68 1.78
CA GLN A 373 14.51 -10.80 2.75
C GLN A 373 13.82 -9.57 2.12
N ILE A 374 13.11 -9.81 1.01
CA ILE A 374 12.40 -8.79 0.23
C ILE A 374 11.27 -8.16 1.06
N SER A 375 11.26 -6.84 1.17
CA SER A 375 10.21 -6.07 1.84
C SER A 375 8.89 -6.05 1.05
N GLY A 376 7.78 -5.72 1.71
CA GLY A 376 6.48 -5.53 1.05
C GLY A 376 6.52 -4.51 -0.09
N LYS A 377 7.29 -3.41 0.08
CA LYS A 377 7.50 -2.39 -0.96
C LYS A 377 8.19 -2.98 -2.19
N GLN A 378 9.29 -3.71 -2.00
CA GLN A 378 10.00 -4.35 -3.10
C GLN A 378 9.14 -5.40 -3.81
N HIS A 379 8.31 -6.15 -3.09
CA HIS A 379 7.33 -7.05 -3.73
C HIS A 379 6.34 -6.29 -4.62
N LYS A 380 5.82 -5.13 -4.19
CA LYS A 380 4.97 -4.27 -5.03
C LYS A 380 5.71 -3.78 -6.26
N ASP A 381 6.98 -3.37 -6.10
CA ASP A 381 7.80 -2.91 -7.23
C ASP A 381 8.03 -4.05 -8.24
N ILE A 382 8.28 -5.28 -7.79
CA ILE A 382 8.41 -6.47 -8.66
C ILE A 382 7.08 -6.73 -9.42
N CYS A 383 5.92 -6.61 -8.76
CA CYS A 383 4.62 -6.80 -9.41
C CYS A 383 4.41 -5.87 -10.62
N ARG A 384 5.06 -4.71 -10.66
CA ARG A 384 4.90 -3.73 -11.74
C ARG A 384 5.50 -4.18 -13.06
N PHE A 385 6.44 -5.12 -13.08
CA PHE A 385 7.08 -5.59 -14.31
C PHE A 385 7.14 -7.11 -14.45
N LEU A 386 6.73 -7.87 -13.44
CA LEU A 386 6.86 -9.34 -13.41
C LEU A 386 6.23 -10.03 -14.63
N LEU A 387 5.04 -9.59 -15.07
CA LEU A 387 4.41 -10.14 -16.29
C LEU A 387 5.26 -9.86 -17.54
N GLY A 388 5.84 -8.66 -17.62
CA GLY A 388 6.67 -8.23 -18.72
C GLY A 388 7.84 -9.16 -19.00
N LEU A 389 8.40 -9.74 -17.93
CA LEU A 389 9.53 -10.66 -18.04
C LEU A 389 9.19 -11.94 -18.79
N VAL A 390 7.91 -12.32 -18.91
CA VAL A 390 7.51 -13.65 -19.43
C VAL A 390 6.64 -13.59 -20.69
N LEU A 391 6.46 -12.41 -21.29
CA LEU A 391 5.55 -12.22 -22.44
C LEU A 391 5.98 -12.99 -23.70
N ASP A 392 7.28 -13.19 -23.89
CA ASP A 392 7.87 -13.83 -25.06
C ASP A 392 8.83 -14.98 -24.69
N VAL A 393 8.55 -15.63 -23.55
CA VAL A 393 9.30 -16.81 -23.11
C VAL A 393 9.07 -18.00 -24.04
N ALA A 394 10.14 -18.72 -24.37
CA ALA A 394 10.08 -20.01 -25.03
C ALA A 394 9.96 -21.14 -23.99
N LEU A 395 8.87 -21.89 -24.01
CA LEU A 395 8.69 -23.03 -23.11
C LEU A 395 9.33 -24.32 -23.65
N PRO A 396 9.77 -25.24 -22.78
CA PRO A 396 10.24 -26.56 -23.18
C PRO A 396 9.22 -27.32 -24.04
N GLY A 397 9.70 -28.14 -24.97
CA GLY A 397 8.84 -28.99 -25.79
C GLY A 397 7.93 -28.25 -26.78
N GLY A 398 8.19 -26.96 -27.05
CA GLY A 398 7.40 -26.16 -28.00
C GLY A 398 6.00 -25.78 -27.50
N GLN A 399 5.72 -25.94 -26.20
CA GLN A 399 4.44 -25.52 -25.63
C GLN A 399 4.22 -24.02 -25.78
N LEU A 400 2.99 -23.61 -26.06
CA LEU A 400 2.64 -22.19 -26.14
C LEU A 400 2.64 -21.56 -24.75
N PRO A 401 3.29 -20.39 -24.55
CA PRO A 401 3.36 -19.72 -23.24
C PRO A 401 2.03 -19.10 -22.78
N SER A 402 0.97 -19.20 -23.58
CA SER A 402 -0.32 -18.57 -23.33
C SER A 402 -0.92 -18.94 -21.97
N ARG A 403 -0.87 -20.21 -21.54
CA ARG A 403 -1.36 -20.64 -20.21
C ARG A 403 -0.54 -20.01 -19.07
N LEU A 404 0.79 -20.01 -19.19
CA LEU A 404 1.69 -19.38 -18.22
C LEU A 404 1.40 -17.87 -18.08
N ILE A 405 1.31 -17.19 -19.23
CA ILE A 405 1.03 -15.76 -19.31
C ILE A 405 -0.35 -15.44 -18.69
N ARG A 406 -1.39 -16.20 -19.04
CA ARG A 406 -2.74 -16.05 -18.47
C ARG A 406 -2.76 -16.26 -16.96
N ALA A 407 -2.05 -17.27 -16.46
CA ALA A 407 -1.96 -17.52 -15.01
C ALA A 407 -1.23 -16.37 -14.28
N ALA A 408 -0.08 -15.93 -14.79
CA ALA A 408 0.68 -14.82 -14.20
C ALA A 408 -0.12 -13.51 -14.25
N ARG A 409 -0.75 -13.20 -15.38
CA ARG A 409 -1.61 -12.01 -15.57
C ARG A 409 -2.78 -12.02 -14.58
N ALA A 410 -3.54 -13.11 -14.54
CA ALA A 410 -4.71 -13.23 -13.69
C ALA A 410 -4.38 -13.09 -12.19
N LEU A 411 -3.25 -13.63 -11.76
CA LEU A 411 -2.77 -13.47 -10.39
C LEU A 411 -2.35 -12.03 -10.09
N LEU A 412 -1.66 -11.35 -11.01
CA LEU A 412 -1.30 -9.94 -10.84
C LEU A 412 -2.54 -9.04 -10.85
N ASP A 413 -3.52 -9.30 -11.73
CA ASP A 413 -4.81 -8.59 -11.74
C ASP A 413 -5.51 -8.72 -10.38
N PHE A 414 -5.53 -9.94 -9.83
CA PHE A 414 -6.09 -10.18 -8.49
C PHE A 414 -5.38 -9.35 -7.42
N VAL A 415 -4.04 -9.29 -7.44
CA VAL A 415 -3.25 -8.48 -6.49
C VAL A 415 -3.55 -7.00 -6.61
N TYR A 416 -3.71 -6.48 -7.82
CA TYR A 416 -4.05 -5.07 -8.06
C TYR A 416 -5.48 -4.76 -7.62
N LEU A 417 -6.45 -5.58 -8.02
CA LEU A 417 -7.85 -5.42 -7.65
C LEU A 417 -8.04 -5.53 -6.13
N ALA A 418 -7.40 -6.49 -5.46
CA ALA A 418 -7.51 -6.67 -4.01
C ALA A 418 -7.02 -5.45 -3.20
N GLN A 419 -6.20 -4.58 -3.80
CA GLN A 419 -5.67 -3.36 -3.18
C GLN A 419 -6.50 -2.10 -3.49
N TYR A 420 -7.61 -2.23 -4.23
CA TYR A 420 -8.44 -1.07 -4.55
C TYR A 420 -8.94 -0.39 -3.26
N PRO A 421 -8.96 0.96 -3.23
CA PRO A 421 -9.44 1.71 -2.05
C PRO A 421 -10.97 1.64 -1.90
N SER A 422 -11.67 1.21 -2.95
CA SER A 422 -13.12 1.03 -3.00
C SER A 422 -13.48 -0.02 -4.04
N HIS A 423 -14.47 -0.85 -3.74
CA HIS A 423 -15.00 -1.87 -4.64
C HIS A 423 -16.46 -1.60 -4.97
N THR A 424 -16.85 -1.90 -6.21
CA THR A 424 -18.25 -2.03 -6.61
C THR A 424 -18.60 -3.50 -6.78
N SER A 425 -19.89 -3.84 -6.89
CA SER A 425 -20.31 -5.19 -7.30
C SER A 425 -19.62 -5.64 -8.60
N LYS A 426 -19.37 -4.73 -9.54
CA LYS A 426 -18.66 -5.00 -10.80
C LYS A 426 -17.18 -5.29 -10.58
N THR A 427 -16.47 -4.53 -9.75
CA THR A 427 -15.04 -4.80 -9.49
C THR A 427 -14.81 -6.01 -8.58
N LEU A 428 -15.77 -6.36 -7.72
CA LEU A 428 -15.77 -7.63 -6.99
C LEU A 428 -15.95 -8.81 -7.96
N GLN A 429 -16.81 -8.67 -8.96
CA GLN A 429 -16.93 -9.69 -10.01
C GLN A 429 -15.62 -9.85 -10.77
N ARG A 430 -14.99 -8.74 -11.19
CA ARG A 430 -13.66 -8.79 -11.83
C ARG A 430 -12.61 -9.49 -10.96
N LEU A 431 -12.64 -9.29 -9.64
CA LEU A 431 -11.73 -9.95 -8.71
C LEU A 431 -11.91 -11.47 -8.72
N GLU A 432 -13.15 -11.96 -8.75
CA GLU A 432 -13.46 -13.39 -8.89
C GLU A 432 -13.11 -13.94 -10.27
N ASP A 433 -13.40 -13.21 -11.34
CA ASP A 433 -13.09 -13.63 -12.71
C ASP A 433 -11.57 -13.82 -12.90
N CYS A 434 -10.77 -12.95 -12.29
CA CYS A 434 -9.31 -13.10 -12.26
C CYS A 434 -8.88 -14.35 -11.47
N LEU A 435 -9.54 -14.63 -10.34
CA LEU A 435 -9.24 -15.85 -9.58
C LEU A 435 -9.62 -17.11 -10.37
N ALA A 436 -10.80 -17.15 -11.00
CA ALA A 436 -11.23 -18.24 -11.85
C ALA A 436 -10.23 -18.49 -12.98
N ARG A 437 -9.85 -17.43 -13.71
CA ARG A 437 -8.85 -17.50 -14.79
C ARG A 437 -7.48 -18.00 -14.29
N PHE A 438 -7.06 -17.61 -13.09
CA PHE A 438 -5.84 -18.16 -12.49
C PHE A 438 -5.98 -19.68 -12.28
N HIS A 439 -7.09 -20.14 -11.71
CA HIS A 439 -7.33 -21.56 -11.46
C HIS A 439 -7.45 -22.40 -12.74
N GLU A 440 -8.01 -21.86 -13.82
CA GLU A 440 -8.05 -22.51 -15.14
C GLU A 440 -6.66 -22.73 -15.76
N ASN A 441 -5.68 -21.88 -15.43
CA ASN A 441 -4.39 -21.86 -16.14
C ASN A 441 -3.20 -22.33 -15.29
N LYS A 442 -3.28 -22.24 -13.96
CA LYS A 442 -2.16 -22.46 -13.03
C LYS A 442 -1.53 -23.87 -13.07
N ASP A 443 -2.25 -24.88 -13.54
CA ASP A 443 -1.70 -26.24 -13.62
C ASP A 443 -0.52 -26.32 -14.60
N ILE A 444 -0.31 -25.29 -15.43
CA ILE A 444 0.94 -25.10 -16.19
C ILE A 444 2.20 -25.16 -15.31
N PHE A 445 2.13 -24.74 -14.04
CA PHE A 445 3.27 -24.85 -13.12
C PHE A 445 3.54 -26.31 -12.70
N ILE A 446 2.54 -27.18 -12.78
CA ILE A 446 2.68 -28.63 -12.56
C ILE A 446 3.17 -29.28 -13.85
N ASP A 447 2.56 -28.94 -14.99
CA ASP A 447 2.90 -29.48 -16.31
C ASP A 447 4.37 -29.21 -16.69
N LEU A 448 4.92 -28.06 -16.27
CA LEU A 448 6.32 -27.69 -16.46
C LEU A 448 7.28 -28.28 -15.39
N GLY A 449 6.78 -29.08 -14.45
CA GLY A 449 7.58 -29.71 -13.40
C GLY A 449 8.09 -28.75 -12.32
N VAL A 450 7.58 -27.51 -12.26
CA VAL A 450 8.00 -26.51 -11.26
C VAL A 450 7.40 -26.83 -9.89
N ARG A 451 6.26 -27.51 -9.85
CA ARG A 451 5.53 -27.92 -8.65
C ARG A 451 4.87 -29.27 -8.82
N GLU A 452 4.83 -30.08 -7.76
CA GLU A 452 4.04 -31.32 -7.74
C GLU A 452 2.55 -31.03 -7.49
N HIS A 453 2.26 -30.04 -6.65
CA HIS A 453 0.89 -29.63 -6.32
C HIS A 453 0.82 -28.16 -5.90
N LEU A 454 -0.40 -27.62 -5.95
CA LEU A 454 -0.74 -26.24 -5.58
C LEU A 454 -1.64 -26.14 -4.33
N ASN A 455 -1.72 -27.22 -3.53
CA ASN A 455 -2.38 -27.24 -2.21
C ASN A 455 -1.68 -26.37 -1.17
N LEU A 456 -1.87 -25.05 -1.30
CA LEU A 456 -1.23 -24.04 -0.47
C LEU A 456 -2.29 -23.18 0.22
N PRO A 457 -2.25 -23.02 1.56
CA PRO A 457 -3.24 -22.20 2.28
C PRO A 457 -3.36 -20.77 1.77
N LYS A 458 -2.25 -20.17 1.32
CA LYS A 458 -2.20 -18.81 0.77
C LYS A 458 -2.83 -18.68 -0.63
N ILE A 459 -2.89 -19.76 -1.41
CA ILE A 459 -3.66 -19.78 -2.67
C ILE A 459 -5.14 -19.92 -2.34
N HIS A 460 -5.48 -20.86 -1.45
CA HIS A 460 -6.85 -21.06 -1.00
C HIS A 460 -7.46 -19.77 -0.40
N SER A 461 -6.67 -18.99 0.34
CA SER A 461 -7.16 -17.78 1.01
C SER A 461 -7.70 -16.71 0.05
N MET A 462 -7.31 -16.76 -1.24
CA MET A 462 -7.82 -15.86 -2.27
C MET A 462 -9.34 -15.99 -2.47
N LEU A 463 -9.92 -17.17 -2.23
CA LEU A 463 -11.37 -17.40 -2.28
C LEU A 463 -12.16 -16.58 -1.24
N HIS A 464 -11.50 -16.14 -0.16
CA HIS A 464 -12.14 -15.41 0.93
C HIS A 464 -12.07 -13.89 0.79
N TYR A 465 -11.48 -13.35 -0.28
CA TYR A 465 -11.34 -11.90 -0.47
C TYR A 465 -12.68 -11.22 -0.70
N ARG A 466 -13.51 -11.70 -1.65
CA ARG A 466 -14.81 -11.09 -1.94
C ARG A 466 -15.70 -11.04 -0.70
N SER A 467 -15.86 -12.18 0.00
CA SER A 467 -16.70 -12.25 1.20
C SER A 467 -16.20 -11.30 2.30
N SER A 468 -14.89 -11.25 2.53
CA SER A 468 -14.32 -10.38 3.54
C SER A 468 -14.45 -8.90 3.18
N ILE A 469 -14.31 -8.53 1.90
CA ILE A 469 -14.52 -7.15 1.44
C ILE A 469 -15.99 -6.73 1.61
N THR A 470 -16.92 -7.64 1.31
CA THR A 470 -18.36 -7.41 1.46
C THR A 470 -18.74 -7.20 2.93
N LEU A 471 -18.13 -7.97 3.83
CA LEU A 471 -18.41 -7.90 5.27
C LEU A 471 -17.75 -6.68 5.94
N PHE A 472 -16.48 -6.40 5.64
CA PHE A 472 -15.65 -5.48 6.43
C PHE A 472 -15.08 -4.29 5.64
N GLY A 473 -15.47 -4.11 4.37
CA GLY A 473 -14.90 -3.10 3.48
C GLY A 473 -13.56 -3.54 2.87
N THR A 474 -12.89 -2.65 2.13
CA THR A 474 -11.68 -3.00 1.37
C THR A 474 -10.51 -3.46 2.25
N THR A 475 -9.56 -4.21 1.68
CA THR A 475 -8.47 -4.89 2.42
C THR A 475 -7.56 -3.96 3.22
N ASN A 476 -7.41 -2.71 2.79
CA ASN A 476 -6.67 -1.70 3.54
C ASN A 476 -7.33 -1.29 4.88
N ASN A 477 -8.53 -1.79 5.21
CA ASN A 477 -9.08 -1.71 6.56
C ASN A 477 -8.38 -2.64 7.57
N TYR A 478 -7.75 -3.73 7.12
CA TYR A 478 -7.30 -4.82 7.98
C TYR A 478 -6.01 -5.52 7.48
N ASN A 479 -5.14 -4.79 6.76
CA ASN A 479 -3.88 -5.30 6.22
C ASN A 479 -2.72 -5.19 7.24
N THR A 480 -1.84 -6.20 7.33
CA THR A 480 -0.74 -6.23 8.31
C THR A 480 0.40 -5.25 8.00
N GLU A 481 0.44 -4.61 6.83
CA GLU A 481 1.40 -3.52 6.54
C GLU A 481 1.35 -2.42 7.61
N GLN A 482 0.17 -2.22 8.22
CA GLN A 482 -0.03 -1.25 9.29
C GLN A 482 0.71 -1.66 10.56
N SER A 483 0.52 -2.90 11.05
CA SER A 483 1.17 -3.38 12.26
C SER A 483 2.68 -3.47 12.09
N GLU A 484 3.19 -3.83 10.91
CA GLU A 484 4.64 -3.82 10.63
C GLU A 484 5.24 -2.40 10.78
N ARG A 485 4.51 -1.36 10.36
CA ARG A 485 4.93 0.03 10.59
C ARG A 485 4.89 0.40 12.07
N LEU A 486 3.85 -0.04 12.80
CA LEU A 486 3.75 0.18 14.25
C LEU A 486 4.87 -0.50 15.03
N HIS A 487 5.39 -1.65 14.57
CA HIS A 487 6.54 -2.30 15.22
C HIS A 487 7.78 -1.40 15.26
N ILE A 488 7.96 -0.50 14.30
CA ILE A 488 9.10 0.43 14.31
C ILE A 488 9.01 1.34 15.55
N ASP A 489 7.87 2.02 15.71
CA ASP A 489 7.71 3.03 16.75
C ASP A 489 7.49 2.41 18.13
N PHE A 490 6.62 1.39 18.20
CA PHE A 490 6.16 0.85 19.47
C PHE A 490 7.08 -0.23 20.04
N THR A 491 7.78 -1.02 19.23
CA THR A 491 8.63 -2.11 19.75
C THR A 491 10.11 -1.83 19.55
N LYS A 492 10.56 -1.55 18.31
CA LYS A 492 11.98 -1.40 17.99
C LYS A 492 12.58 -0.14 18.59
N ASP A 493 11.93 1.02 18.40
CA ASP A 493 12.41 2.29 18.98
C ASP A 493 12.26 2.31 20.50
N ALA A 494 11.17 1.77 21.05
CA ALA A 494 11.01 1.60 22.48
C ALA A 494 12.12 0.73 23.09
N TYR A 495 12.42 -0.42 22.47
CA TYR A 495 13.51 -1.28 22.92
C TYR A 495 14.88 -0.61 22.82
N ARG A 496 15.15 0.12 21.74
CA ARG A 496 16.39 0.90 21.56
C ARG A 496 16.58 1.98 22.64
N ALA A 497 15.49 2.49 23.20
CA ALA A 497 15.52 3.47 24.28
C ALA A 497 15.76 2.86 25.68
N THR A 498 15.83 1.52 25.80
CA THR A 498 16.08 0.84 27.08
C THR A 498 17.56 0.53 27.31
N ASN A 499 17.89 0.15 28.55
CA ASN A 499 19.18 -0.45 28.88
C ASN A 499 19.31 -1.94 28.45
N ARG A 500 18.27 -2.52 27.84
CA ARG A 500 18.18 -3.92 27.36
C ARG A 500 18.20 -5.00 28.46
N LYS A 501 17.86 -4.63 29.70
CA LYS A 501 17.65 -5.51 30.85
C LYS A 501 16.26 -5.23 31.42
N ASP A 502 15.45 -6.27 31.63
CA ASP A 502 14.07 -6.13 32.12
C ASP A 502 13.30 -5.06 31.31
N GLU A 503 13.39 -5.21 29.98
CA GLU A 503 13.15 -4.14 29.01
C GLU A 503 11.70 -3.66 28.98
N TYR A 504 10.70 -4.52 29.22
CA TYR A 504 9.29 -4.18 29.03
C TYR A 504 8.80 -3.06 29.94
N THR A 505 9.26 -3.00 31.20
CA THR A 505 8.94 -1.89 32.11
C THR A 505 9.50 -0.56 31.61
N GLN A 506 10.70 -0.57 31.04
CA GLN A 506 11.31 0.63 30.45
C GLN A 506 10.63 1.02 29.13
N MET A 507 10.29 0.05 28.28
CA MET A 507 9.59 0.27 27.01
C MET A 507 8.22 0.91 27.26
N THR A 508 7.44 0.35 28.17
CA THR A 508 6.08 0.84 28.50
C THR A 508 6.12 2.26 29.09
N ALA A 509 7.03 2.54 30.03
CA ALA A 509 7.22 3.88 30.57
C ALA A 509 7.65 4.91 29.50
N TRP A 510 8.57 4.53 28.61
CA TRP A 510 8.99 5.40 27.51
C TRP A 510 7.85 5.71 26.55
N LEU A 511 7.03 4.72 26.22
CA LEU A 511 5.85 4.89 25.36
C LEU A 511 4.81 5.82 25.99
N GLU A 512 4.49 5.63 27.27
CA GLU A 512 3.52 6.48 27.98
C GLU A 512 3.96 7.95 27.99
N ARG A 513 5.23 8.22 28.29
CA ARG A 513 5.77 9.59 28.25
C ARG A 513 5.66 10.21 26.87
N ARG A 514 5.98 9.45 25.82
CA ARG A 514 5.89 9.93 24.44
C ARG A 514 4.44 10.21 24.03
N GLU A 515 3.49 9.39 24.47
CA GLU A 515 2.06 9.62 24.25
C GLU A 515 1.57 10.88 24.99
N LYS A 516 1.99 11.08 26.25
CA LYS A 516 1.67 12.28 27.05
C LYS A 516 2.20 13.56 26.40
N ILE A 517 3.46 13.57 25.98
CA ILE A 517 4.07 14.70 25.27
C ILE A 517 3.26 15.03 24.02
N ARG A 518 2.92 14.02 23.22
CA ARG A 518 2.21 14.21 21.95
C ARG A 518 0.80 14.76 22.15
N ILE A 519 0.07 14.28 23.17
CA ILE A 519 -1.25 14.82 23.55
C ILE A 519 -1.12 16.27 24.00
N HIS A 520 -0.12 16.58 24.83
CA HIS A 520 0.10 17.94 25.30
C HIS A 520 0.50 18.88 24.16
N THR A 521 1.35 18.45 23.22
CA THR A 521 1.68 19.23 22.02
C THR A 521 0.43 19.57 21.21
N ALA A 522 -0.44 18.59 20.95
CA ALA A 522 -1.69 18.83 20.24
C ALA A 522 -2.61 19.82 20.98
N PHE A 523 -2.66 19.74 22.31
CA PHE A 523 -3.40 20.70 23.14
C PHE A 523 -2.83 22.13 23.01
N ILE A 524 -1.51 22.30 23.05
CA ILE A 524 -0.86 23.61 22.90
C ILE A 524 -1.10 24.18 21.50
N GLU A 525 -0.99 23.36 20.45
CA GLU A 525 -1.29 23.76 19.07
C GLU A 525 -2.76 24.21 18.92
N TRP A 526 -3.69 23.46 19.49
CA TRP A 526 -5.11 23.83 19.52
C TRP A 526 -5.33 25.15 20.26
N GLN A 527 -4.73 25.33 21.44
CA GLN A 527 -4.84 26.56 22.21
C GLN A 527 -4.30 27.75 21.42
N GLN A 528 -3.14 27.61 20.77
CA GLN A 528 -2.56 28.66 19.92
C GLN A 528 -3.43 29.02 18.72
N GLN A 529 -4.16 28.06 18.14
CA GLN A 529 -5.12 28.33 17.06
C GLN A 529 -6.38 29.06 17.55
N CYS A 530 -6.82 28.81 18.78
CA CYS A 530 -7.97 29.50 19.38
C CYS A 530 -7.68 30.94 19.85
N TYR A 531 -6.41 31.34 19.99
CA TYR A 531 -5.99 32.72 20.26
C TYR A 531 -5.24 33.30 19.05
N PRO A 532 -5.93 33.97 18.10
CA PRO A 532 -5.30 34.41 16.87
C PRO A 532 -4.35 35.60 17.11
N THR A 533 -3.05 35.35 17.00
CA THR A 533 -2.16 36.35 16.39
C THR A 533 -2.28 36.15 14.88
N SER A 534 -3.11 36.96 14.25
CA SER A 534 -3.35 37.13 12.81
C SER A 534 -2.56 36.20 11.86
N SER A 535 -3.11 35.04 11.52
CA SER A 535 -3.19 34.54 10.14
C SER A 535 -4.03 33.26 10.13
N SER A 536 -5.27 33.39 9.65
CA SER A 536 -6.23 32.30 9.51
C SER A 536 -5.94 31.53 8.22
N THR A 537 -5.57 30.26 8.33
CA THR A 537 -5.75 29.29 7.25
C THR A 537 -6.82 28.29 7.67
N LEU A 538 -8.07 28.60 7.31
CA LEU A 538 -9.20 27.67 7.39
C LEU A 538 -8.85 26.40 6.59
N MET A 539 -8.79 25.26 7.26
CA MET A 539 -8.70 23.95 6.62
C MET A 539 -10.00 23.70 5.86
N THR A 540 -9.96 23.90 4.55
CA THR A 540 -11.04 23.58 3.63
C THR A 540 -11.35 22.08 3.65
N SER A 541 -12.66 21.80 3.73
CA SER A 541 -13.32 20.54 3.44
C SER A 541 -12.57 19.71 2.38
N THR A 542 -11.97 18.61 2.83
CA THR A 542 -11.40 17.59 1.95
C THR A 542 -12.55 16.79 1.35
N ARG A 543 -12.99 17.18 0.14
CA ARG A 543 -13.56 16.19 -0.78
C ARG A 543 -12.59 15.02 -0.86
N PRO A 544 -13.06 13.76 -0.85
CA PRO A 544 -12.17 12.62 -1.04
C PRO A 544 -11.41 12.83 -2.37
N PRO A 545 -10.08 12.62 -2.40
CA PRO A 545 -9.31 12.76 -3.63
C PRO A 545 -9.95 11.86 -4.69
N GLN A 546 -10.41 12.48 -5.78
CA GLN A 546 -10.89 11.73 -6.93
C GLN A 546 -9.70 10.97 -7.51
N VAL A 547 -9.80 9.64 -7.52
CA VAL A 547 -8.77 8.77 -8.09
C VAL A 547 -8.59 9.10 -9.57
N GLY A 548 -7.36 9.39 -9.98
CA GLY A 548 -6.98 9.55 -11.40
C GLY A 548 -6.87 10.97 -11.94
N MET A 549 -7.03 12.01 -11.12
CA MET A 549 -6.84 13.40 -11.54
C MET A 549 -5.40 13.86 -11.26
N ARG A 550 -4.67 14.19 -12.33
CA ARG A 550 -3.26 14.63 -12.29
C ARG A 550 -3.17 16.11 -12.67
N TYR A 551 -2.55 16.91 -11.82
CA TYR A 551 -2.34 18.33 -12.07
C TYR A 551 -0.90 18.60 -12.49
N LEU A 552 -0.71 19.22 -13.65
CA LEU A 552 0.61 19.51 -14.19
C LEU A 552 1.32 20.57 -13.32
N LYS A 553 2.53 20.27 -12.85
CA LYS A 553 3.36 21.17 -12.04
C LYS A 553 4.76 21.29 -12.65
N MET A 554 5.00 22.38 -13.38
CA MET A 554 6.32 22.70 -13.93
C MET A 554 7.17 23.49 -12.92
N THR A 555 8.49 23.37 -13.00
CA THR A 555 9.39 24.23 -12.21
C THR A 555 9.35 25.64 -12.77
N GLN A 556 9.44 26.66 -11.90
CA GLN A 556 9.40 28.07 -12.35
C GLN A 556 10.62 28.45 -13.19
N HIS A 557 11.77 27.88 -12.90
CA HIS A 557 13.02 28.15 -13.62
C HIS A 557 13.42 26.97 -14.49
N PRO A 558 14.00 27.23 -15.68
CA PRO A 558 14.54 26.18 -16.53
C PRO A 558 15.73 25.50 -15.87
N THR A 559 15.90 24.21 -16.16
CA THR A 559 17.06 23.45 -15.69
C THR A 559 18.33 23.93 -16.38
N VAL A 560 18.23 24.27 -17.67
CA VAL A 560 19.31 24.89 -18.45
C VAL A 560 18.76 26.15 -19.12
N LYS A 561 19.39 27.30 -18.86
CA LYS A 561 18.86 28.62 -19.26
C LYS A 561 18.85 28.84 -20.77
N ALA A 562 19.82 28.29 -21.48
CA ALA A 562 19.94 28.42 -22.92
C ALA A 562 20.62 27.16 -23.48
N VAL A 563 19.93 26.49 -24.40
CA VAL A 563 20.45 25.36 -25.19
C VAL A 563 20.30 25.73 -26.67
N THR A 564 21.37 25.60 -27.45
CA THR A 564 21.34 25.91 -28.90
C THR A 564 20.66 24.81 -29.70
N PHE A 565 20.21 25.09 -30.92
CA PHE A 565 19.65 24.04 -31.80
C PHE A 565 20.67 22.93 -32.11
N ASP A 566 21.95 23.27 -32.26
CA ASP A 566 23.02 22.29 -32.50
C ASP A 566 23.22 21.38 -31.27
N GLU A 567 23.18 21.94 -30.07
CA GLU A 567 23.22 21.17 -28.82
C GLU A 567 21.98 20.27 -28.65
N LEU A 568 20.79 20.73 -29.07
CA LEU A 568 19.59 19.91 -29.08
C LEU A 568 19.76 18.68 -30.00
N ALA A 569 20.26 18.87 -31.21
CA ALA A 569 20.54 17.76 -32.12
C ALA A 569 21.61 16.81 -31.53
N ALA A 570 22.72 17.35 -31.01
CA ALA A 570 23.85 16.56 -30.54
C ALA A 570 23.59 15.81 -29.23
N SER A 571 22.98 16.46 -28.23
CA SER A 571 22.81 15.90 -26.88
C SER A 571 21.41 15.36 -26.61
N TYR A 572 20.39 15.90 -27.27
CA TYR A 572 19.00 15.47 -27.08
C TYR A 572 18.50 14.63 -28.27
N GLY A 573 19.26 14.49 -29.35
CA GLY A 573 18.91 13.65 -30.51
C GLY A 573 17.74 14.19 -31.33
N THR A 574 17.48 15.50 -31.32
CA THR A 574 16.37 16.13 -32.05
C THR A 574 16.81 16.55 -33.46
N VAL A 575 16.95 15.59 -34.37
CA VAL A 575 17.63 15.76 -35.67
C VAL A 575 16.93 16.76 -36.62
N ASP A 576 15.63 17.00 -36.46
CA ASP A 576 14.85 17.94 -37.29
C ASP A 576 14.00 18.88 -36.39
N PHE A 577 14.62 19.46 -35.36
CA PHE A 577 13.91 20.28 -34.37
C PHE A 577 13.23 21.52 -34.97
N GLN A 578 13.93 22.23 -35.86
CA GLN A 578 13.44 23.48 -36.44
C GLN A 578 12.17 23.25 -37.26
N ASP A 579 12.17 22.22 -38.11
CA ASP A 579 11.04 21.84 -38.95
C ASP A 579 9.82 21.46 -38.10
N ALA A 580 10.01 20.62 -37.08
CA ALA A 580 8.93 20.22 -36.18
C ALA A 580 8.35 21.39 -35.38
N LEU A 581 9.17 22.39 -35.04
CA LEU A 581 8.71 23.61 -34.39
C LEU A 581 7.96 24.53 -35.36
N ALA A 582 8.45 24.68 -36.59
CA ALA A 582 7.79 25.46 -37.64
C ALA A 582 6.41 24.88 -37.99
N ASP A 583 6.30 23.56 -38.13
CA ASP A 583 5.03 22.85 -38.32
C ASP A 583 4.03 23.15 -37.19
N PHE A 584 4.52 23.13 -35.95
CA PHE A 584 3.69 23.44 -34.79
C PHE A 584 3.24 24.91 -34.76
N ILE A 585 4.14 25.85 -35.06
CA ILE A 585 3.81 27.29 -35.12
C ILE A 585 2.75 27.54 -36.21
N ALA A 586 2.93 26.96 -37.40
CA ALA A 586 1.96 27.07 -38.48
C ALA A 586 0.59 26.53 -38.07
N LEU A 587 0.55 25.39 -37.36
CA LEU A 587 -0.68 24.78 -36.86
C LEU A 587 -1.41 25.66 -35.83
N VAL A 588 -0.68 26.33 -34.94
CA VAL A 588 -1.25 27.22 -33.92
C VAL A 588 -1.72 28.53 -34.52
N ASN A 589 -0.95 29.11 -35.44
CA ASN A 589 -1.27 30.40 -36.04
C ASN A 589 -2.43 30.34 -37.06
N TYR A 590 -2.65 29.18 -37.69
CA TYR A 590 -3.67 28.99 -38.72
C TYR A 590 -4.58 27.78 -38.43
N PRO A 591 -5.38 27.83 -37.35
CA PRO A 591 -6.26 26.72 -37.00
C PRO A 591 -7.29 26.49 -38.11
N GLY A 592 -7.34 25.27 -38.66
CA GLY A 592 -8.28 24.88 -39.71
C GLY A 592 -7.76 25.00 -41.15
N ALA A 593 -6.52 25.44 -41.36
CA ALA A 593 -5.88 25.39 -42.68
C ALA A 593 -5.66 23.94 -43.16
N SER A 594 -5.65 23.73 -44.48
CA SER A 594 -5.39 22.42 -45.08
C SER A 594 -3.94 21.97 -44.82
N VAL A 595 -3.68 20.66 -44.87
CA VAL A 595 -2.32 20.08 -44.68
C VAL A 595 -1.33 20.68 -45.69
N ALA A 596 -1.74 20.89 -46.94
CA ALA A 596 -0.90 21.50 -47.97
C ALA A 596 -0.54 22.95 -47.61
N THR A 597 -1.51 23.74 -47.16
CA THR A 597 -1.30 25.12 -46.72
C THR A 597 -0.39 25.21 -45.50
N LEU A 598 -0.59 24.33 -44.51
CA LEU A 598 0.24 24.29 -43.30
C LEU A 598 1.70 24.00 -43.61
N ARG A 599 1.99 23.07 -44.54
CA ARG A 599 3.36 22.78 -44.98
C ARG A 599 4.02 24.00 -45.63
N THR A 600 3.32 24.72 -46.50
CA THR A 600 3.85 25.97 -47.09
C THR A 600 4.13 27.01 -46.01
N ARG A 601 3.20 27.21 -45.06
CA ARG A 601 3.38 28.16 -43.96
C ARG A 601 4.53 27.77 -43.02
N ALA A 602 4.72 26.49 -42.76
CA ALA A 602 5.83 25.99 -41.96
C ALA A 602 7.17 26.27 -42.65
N ALA A 603 7.29 26.01 -43.95
CA ALA A 603 8.50 26.33 -44.72
C ALA A 603 8.85 27.83 -44.70
N ASP A 604 7.85 28.70 -44.65
CA ASP A 604 8.03 30.17 -44.57
C ASP A 604 8.25 30.68 -43.13
N THR A 605 8.21 29.81 -42.11
CA THR A 605 8.31 30.22 -40.71
C THR A 605 9.77 30.51 -40.33
N LEU A 606 10.09 31.78 -40.06
CA LEU A 606 11.41 32.19 -39.57
C LEU A 606 11.43 32.20 -38.03
N LEU A 607 12.41 31.51 -37.44
CA LEU A 607 12.62 31.49 -35.99
C LEU A 607 13.58 32.62 -35.57
N PRO A 608 13.13 33.64 -34.81
CA PRO A 608 13.93 34.81 -34.44
C PRO A 608 14.93 34.56 -33.29
N PHE A 609 15.23 33.30 -32.97
CA PHE A 609 16.11 32.90 -31.88
C PHE A 609 16.88 31.63 -32.24
N ARG A 610 18.03 31.41 -31.60
CA ARG A 610 18.91 30.24 -31.83
C ARG A 610 19.13 29.36 -30.59
N SER A 611 18.64 29.79 -29.44
CA SER A 611 18.70 29.06 -28.19
C SER A 611 17.45 29.25 -27.35
N MET A 612 17.18 28.30 -26.46
CA MET A 612 15.98 28.32 -25.63
C MET A 612 16.22 27.76 -24.22
N PRO A 613 15.41 28.18 -23.24
CA PRO A 613 15.37 27.55 -21.93
C PRO A 613 14.81 26.11 -22.01
N VAL A 614 15.48 25.17 -21.35
CA VAL A 614 15.13 23.75 -21.33
C VAL A 614 14.86 23.26 -19.90
N PHE A 615 13.88 22.36 -19.77
CA PHE A 615 13.41 21.75 -18.54
C PHE A 615 13.64 20.24 -18.61
N HIS A 616 14.18 19.65 -17.54
CA HIS A 616 14.47 18.20 -17.54
C HIS A 616 13.42 17.34 -16.84
N ARG A 617 12.32 17.94 -16.38
CA ARG A 617 11.25 17.23 -15.68
C ARG A 617 9.87 17.80 -15.95
N ILE A 618 8.91 16.90 -16.13
CA ILE A 618 7.47 17.15 -16.05
C ILE A 618 6.98 16.48 -14.77
N LYS A 619 6.20 17.17 -13.92
CA LYS A 619 5.68 16.60 -12.67
C LYS A 619 4.16 16.71 -12.65
N TYR A 620 3.52 15.74 -12.00
CA TYR A 620 2.10 15.73 -11.74
C TYR A 620 1.82 15.61 -10.24
N SER A 621 0.93 16.45 -9.71
CA SER A 621 0.49 16.41 -8.30
C SER A 621 -0.93 15.88 -8.17
N SER A 622 -1.27 15.41 -6.96
CA SER A 622 -2.61 14.93 -6.59
C SER A 622 -3.64 16.04 -6.32
N SER A 623 -3.19 17.28 -6.16
CA SER A 623 -4.04 18.45 -5.91
C SER A 623 -3.46 19.67 -6.62
N GLU A 624 -4.34 20.56 -7.06
CA GLU A 624 -4.03 21.82 -7.74
C GLU A 624 -3.60 22.92 -6.76
N THR A 625 -4.20 22.95 -5.56
CA THR A 625 -4.19 24.14 -4.68
C THR A 625 -3.27 24.03 -3.46
N SER A 626 -2.66 22.88 -3.20
CA SER A 626 -1.79 22.67 -2.04
C SER A 626 -0.32 22.76 -2.45
N GLU A 627 0.42 23.72 -1.88
CA GLU A 627 1.88 23.80 -2.06
C GLU A 627 2.58 22.49 -1.62
N ASP A 628 2.05 21.84 -0.57
CA ASP A 628 2.48 20.55 -0.03
C ASP A 628 1.91 19.31 -0.76
N SER A 629 1.34 19.47 -1.96
CA SER A 629 0.80 18.32 -2.71
C SER A 629 1.90 17.34 -3.14
N GLU A 630 1.67 16.05 -2.86
CA GLU A 630 2.57 14.95 -3.24
C GLU A 630 2.67 14.82 -4.76
N ILE A 631 3.91 14.67 -5.27
CA ILE A 631 4.15 14.33 -6.68
C ILE A 631 3.75 12.88 -6.88
N VAL A 632 2.70 12.66 -7.68
CA VAL A 632 2.16 11.32 -7.95
C VAL A 632 2.76 10.67 -9.19
N ASP A 633 3.29 11.47 -10.13
CA ASP A 633 3.94 11.00 -11.34
C ASP A 633 4.95 12.04 -11.85
N SER A 634 5.98 11.61 -12.57
CA SER A 634 6.91 12.50 -13.24
C SER A 634 7.53 11.86 -14.47
N ALA A 635 7.77 12.66 -15.51
CA ALA A 635 8.63 12.28 -16.63
C ALA A 635 9.98 13.01 -16.52
N VAL A 636 11.07 12.28 -16.73
CA VAL A 636 12.46 12.78 -16.79
C VAL A 636 12.93 12.84 -18.24
N ILE A 637 13.52 13.98 -18.60
CA ILE A 637 13.94 14.31 -19.97
C ILE A 637 15.31 14.96 -19.90
N ARG A 638 16.36 14.15 -19.84
CA ARG A 638 17.71 14.64 -19.57
C ARG A 638 18.76 13.92 -20.44
N PRO A 639 19.67 14.66 -21.08
CA PRO A 639 20.79 14.06 -21.80
C PRO A 639 21.84 13.49 -20.84
N GLU A 640 22.81 12.76 -21.38
CA GLU A 640 23.97 12.35 -20.60
C GLU A 640 24.72 13.58 -20.05
N GLN A 641 25.15 13.52 -18.80
CA GLN A 641 25.92 14.59 -18.18
C GLN A 641 26.87 14.04 -17.12
N LYS A 642 27.81 14.86 -16.64
CA LYS A 642 28.63 14.52 -15.47
C LYS A 642 28.03 15.14 -14.21
N ASP A 643 28.04 14.38 -13.12
CA ASP A 643 27.66 14.92 -11.81
C ASP A 643 28.80 15.76 -11.19
N ALA A 644 28.55 16.34 -10.01
CA ALA A 644 29.53 17.16 -9.30
C ALA A 644 30.82 16.42 -8.91
N ARG A 645 30.82 15.08 -8.97
CA ARG A 645 31.97 14.21 -8.69
C ARG A 645 32.65 13.72 -9.96
N GLY A 646 32.20 14.18 -11.14
CA GLY A 646 32.71 13.79 -12.44
C GLY A 646 32.22 12.43 -12.93
N CYS A 647 31.29 11.78 -12.23
CA CYS A 647 30.71 10.51 -12.64
C CYS A 647 29.69 10.73 -13.76
N THR A 648 29.72 9.87 -14.78
CA THR A 648 28.74 9.90 -15.87
C THR A 648 27.37 9.50 -15.36
N VAL A 649 26.38 10.38 -15.55
CA VAL A 649 24.97 10.11 -15.30
C VAL A 649 24.30 9.85 -16.65
N PRO A 650 23.84 8.61 -16.92
CA PRO A 650 23.28 8.22 -18.21
C PRO A 650 22.15 9.14 -18.67
N GLN A 651 21.95 9.24 -19.98
CA GLN A 651 20.77 9.89 -20.55
C GLN A 651 19.47 9.20 -20.08
N TRP A 652 18.38 9.95 -19.98
CA TRP A 652 17.07 9.45 -19.60
C TRP A 652 15.98 10.27 -20.28
N PHE A 653 15.28 9.64 -21.22
CA PHE A 653 14.16 10.23 -21.97
C PHE A 653 12.90 9.37 -21.78
N ASP A 654 12.04 9.79 -20.86
CA ASP A 654 10.82 9.05 -20.52
C ASP A 654 9.78 9.03 -21.65
N THR A 655 9.00 7.96 -21.65
CA THR A 655 7.80 7.82 -22.49
C THR A 655 6.55 8.31 -21.77
N VAL A 656 5.64 8.92 -22.52
CA VAL A 656 4.43 9.58 -22.00
C VAL A 656 3.21 9.24 -22.84
N LEU A 657 2.03 9.34 -22.21
CA LEU A 657 0.74 9.29 -22.89
C LEU A 657 0.31 10.69 -23.29
N VAL A 658 0.03 10.91 -24.57
CA VAL A 658 -0.45 12.17 -25.13
C VAL A 658 -1.91 12.04 -25.52
N ARG A 659 -2.72 13.04 -25.18
CA ARG A 659 -4.15 13.11 -25.53
C ARG A 659 -4.33 13.36 -27.03
N GLY A 660 -5.19 12.58 -27.68
CA GLY A 660 -5.59 12.80 -29.08
C GLY A 660 -6.50 14.01 -29.26
N LYS A 661 -6.56 14.59 -30.48
CA LYS A 661 -7.50 15.68 -30.79
C LYS A 661 -8.89 15.12 -31.13
N HIS A 662 -9.95 15.92 -30.90
CA HIS A 662 -11.35 15.57 -31.23
C HIS A 662 -11.60 15.21 -32.71
N GLN A 663 -10.70 15.54 -33.63
CA GLN A 663 -10.81 15.18 -35.05
C GLN A 663 -10.35 13.73 -35.36
N ASP A 664 -9.64 13.06 -34.46
CA ASP A 664 -9.31 11.62 -34.57
C ASP A 664 -10.53 10.70 -34.33
N VAL A 665 -11.69 11.28 -34.00
CA VAL A 665 -12.95 10.56 -33.79
C VAL A 665 -13.46 9.88 -35.07
N MET A 666 -13.05 10.35 -36.25
CA MET A 666 -13.38 9.72 -37.54
C MET A 666 -12.70 8.34 -37.75
N LEU A 667 -11.70 8.00 -36.91
CA LEU A 667 -11.06 6.67 -36.88
C LEU A 667 -11.55 5.77 -35.73
N GLY A 668 -12.59 6.19 -35.00
CA GLY A 668 -13.32 5.31 -34.10
C GLY A 668 -12.50 4.73 -32.94
N ARG A 669 -11.85 5.58 -32.12
CA ARG A 669 -11.55 5.39 -30.67
C ARG A 669 -10.73 6.59 -30.14
N ASN A 670 -10.85 6.91 -28.85
CA ASN A 670 -10.17 8.04 -28.18
C ASN A 670 -8.66 8.10 -28.54
N GLY A 671 -8.25 9.05 -29.38
CA GLY A 671 -6.97 9.12 -30.10
C GLY A 671 -5.69 9.30 -29.28
N ASN A 672 -5.60 8.76 -28.07
CA ASN A 672 -4.40 8.85 -27.25
C ASN A 672 -3.23 8.09 -27.90
N ARG A 673 -2.04 8.70 -27.87
CA ARG A 673 -0.81 8.14 -28.46
C ARG A 673 0.34 8.15 -27.48
N ILE A 674 1.28 7.23 -27.66
CA ILE A 674 2.49 7.16 -26.85
C ILE A 674 3.62 7.85 -27.59
N ALA A 675 4.40 8.63 -26.86
CA ALA A 675 5.57 9.31 -27.39
C ALA A 675 6.74 9.26 -26.40
N GLN A 676 7.98 9.26 -26.90
CA GLN A 676 9.16 9.52 -26.08
C GLN A 676 9.45 11.02 -26.10
N VAL A 677 9.63 11.64 -24.93
CA VAL A 677 9.93 13.07 -24.87
C VAL A 677 11.45 13.26 -24.95
N ARG A 678 11.92 14.00 -25.96
CA ARG A 678 13.36 14.27 -26.14
C ARG A 678 13.77 15.57 -25.49
N VAL A 679 12.98 16.63 -25.59
CA VAL A 679 13.24 17.91 -24.90
C VAL A 679 11.95 18.60 -24.50
N VAL A 680 12.01 19.29 -23.37
CA VAL A 680 10.95 20.18 -22.88
C VAL A 680 11.50 21.61 -22.81
N PHE A 681 10.81 22.58 -23.39
CA PHE A 681 11.34 23.93 -23.57
C PHE A 681 10.25 25.00 -23.52
N GLN A 682 10.69 26.26 -23.47
CA GLN A 682 9.83 27.42 -23.68
C GLN A 682 10.39 28.28 -24.81
N ILE A 683 9.49 28.91 -25.57
CA ILE A 683 9.89 29.96 -26.49
C ILE A 683 10.37 31.17 -25.66
N PRO A 684 11.52 31.80 -25.99
CA PRO A 684 11.99 32.95 -25.24
C PRO A 684 10.92 34.05 -25.19
N THR A 685 10.63 34.54 -23.98
CA THR A 685 9.53 35.51 -23.74
C THR A 685 9.64 36.78 -24.57
N LYS A 686 10.87 37.19 -24.91
CA LYS A 686 11.14 38.37 -25.74
C LYS A 686 10.64 38.28 -27.18
N VAL A 687 10.45 37.07 -27.70
CA VAL A 687 10.09 36.83 -29.12
C VAL A 687 8.81 36.02 -29.28
N VAL A 688 8.13 35.67 -28.18
CA VAL A 688 6.94 34.81 -28.23
C VAL A 688 5.81 35.44 -29.07
N HIS A 689 5.66 36.76 -29.01
CA HIS A 689 4.69 37.52 -29.79
C HIS A 689 5.08 37.72 -31.26
N ASP A 690 6.36 37.54 -31.59
CA ASP A 690 6.83 37.53 -32.99
C ASP A 690 6.54 36.17 -33.65
N VAL A 691 6.37 35.13 -32.84
CA VAL A 691 6.19 33.73 -33.29
C VAL A 691 4.72 33.32 -33.31
N PHE A 692 3.94 33.69 -32.29
CA PHE A 692 2.53 33.31 -32.15
C PHE A 692 1.58 34.49 -32.25
N PHE A 693 0.54 34.37 -33.07
CA PHE A 693 -0.51 35.39 -33.25
C PHE A 693 -1.67 35.26 -32.24
N HIS A 694 -1.65 34.21 -31.43
CA HIS A 694 -2.66 33.86 -30.43
C HIS A 694 -1.97 33.47 -29.11
N ASP A 695 -2.75 33.11 -28.08
CA ASP A 695 -2.22 32.65 -26.80
C ASP A 695 -1.24 31.47 -26.99
N ALA A 696 0.03 31.74 -26.71
CA ALA A 696 1.10 30.77 -26.84
C ALA A 696 1.09 29.79 -25.67
N PRO A 697 1.25 28.47 -25.92
CA PRO A 697 1.46 27.51 -24.84
C PRO A 697 2.71 27.88 -24.03
N THR A 698 2.58 27.90 -22.70
CA THR A 698 3.69 28.28 -21.81
C THR A 698 4.88 27.34 -21.88
N HIS A 699 4.66 26.05 -22.14
CA HIS A 699 5.72 25.06 -22.30
C HIS A 699 5.39 24.08 -23.42
N LEU A 700 6.42 23.71 -24.18
CA LEU A 700 6.37 22.81 -25.32
C LEU A 700 7.29 21.62 -25.11
N ALA A 701 7.00 20.52 -25.80
CA ALA A 701 7.80 19.32 -25.80
C ALA A 701 8.04 18.83 -27.23
N TYR A 702 9.29 18.52 -27.57
CA TYR A 702 9.60 17.75 -28.78
C TYR A 702 9.52 16.27 -28.43
N VAL A 703 8.72 15.54 -29.20
CA VAL A 703 8.42 14.13 -28.94
C VAL A 703 8.63 13.28 -30.19
N GLU A 704 9.08 12.05 -29.98
CA GLU A 704 9.14 11.00 -31.01
C GLU A 704 7.98 10.03 -30.82
N TRP A 705 7.22 9.78 -31.88
CA TRP A 705 5.99 9.01 -31.79
C TRP A 705 6.22 7.50 -31.86
N PHE A 706 5.38 6.77 -31.11
CA PHE A 706 5.14 5.35 -31.34
C PHE A 706 3.93 5.14 -32.25
N SER A 707 3.81 3.92 -32.77
CA SER A 707 2.65 3.46 -33.51
C SER A 707 1.36 3.68 -32.70
N PRO A 708 0.23 3.95 -33.36
CA PRO A 708 -1.07 3.96 -32.69
C PRO A 708 -1.32 2.65 -31.93
N LEU A 709 -2.07 2.74 -30.83
CA LEU A 709 -2.51 1.55 -30.10
C LEU A 709 -3.46 0.75 -30.98
N SER A 710 -3.30 -0.58 -31.00
CA SER A 710 -4.24 -1.47 -31.68
C SER A 710 -5.65 -1.31 -31.09
N PRO A 711 -6.72 -1.58 -31.86
CA PRO A 711 -8.08 -1.48 -31.35
C PRO A 711 -8.28 -2.34 -30.10
N THR A 712 -7.76 -3.57 -30.11
CA THR A 712 -7.82 -4.50 -28.98
C THR A 712 -6.41 -4.84 -28.51
N PRO A 713 -6.20 -5.03 -27.20
CA PRO A 713 -4.95 -5.55 -26.67
C PRO A 713 -4.79 -7.05 -26.99
N ASP A 714 -3.62 -7.62 -26.71
CA ASP A 714 -3.43 -9.07 -26.81
C ASP A 714 -4.35 -9.84 -25.85
N ILE A 715 -4.94 -10.94 -26.29
CA ILE A 715 -5.93 -11.69 -25.53
C ILE A 715 -5.36 -12.36 -24.25
N ASN A 716 -4.06 -12.69 -24.23
CA ASN A 716 -3.45 -13.46 -23.15
C ASN A 716 -2.93 -12.55 -22.04
N HIS A 717 -2.25 -11.46 -22.38
CA HIS A 717 -1.63 -10.55 -21.41
C HIS A 717 -2.32 -9.18 -21.30
N LEU A 718 -3.27 -8.86 -22.20
CA LEU A 718 -4.04 -7.62 -22.20
C LEU A 718 -3.17 -6.35 -22.27
N MET A 719 -1.97 -6.43 -22.85
CA MET A 719 -1.11 -5.26 -23.10
C MET A 719 -1.14 -4.89 -24.59
N TYR A 720 -1.01 -3.60 -24.86
CA TYR A 720 -0.92 -3.09 -26.23
C TYR A 720 0.52 -3.15 -26.73
N LYS A 721 0.69 -3.61 -27.96
CA LYS A 721 1.99 -3.60 -28.65
C LYS A 721 2.19 -2.26 -29.34
N VAL A 722 3.36 -1.68 -29.20
CA VAL A 722 3.78 -0.46 -29.90
C VAL A 722 5.17 -0.60 -30.49
N SER A 723 5.43 0.10 -31.59
CA SER A 723 6.76 0.21 -32.21
C SER A 723 7.06 1.67 -32.52
N ARG A 724 8.34 2.04 -32.65
CA ARG A 724 8.70 3.40 -33.08
C ARG A 724 8.09 3.70 -34.45
N LEU A 725 7.49 4.87 -34.59
CA LEU A 725 6.96 5.32 -35.87
C LEU A 725 8.10 5.90 -36.70
N MET A 726 8.29 5.35 -37.90
CA MET A 726 9.34 5.77 -38.82
C MET A 726 8.72 6.41 -40.06
N ASP A 727 9.34 7.48 -40.56
CA ASP A 727 8.99 8.16 -41.81
C ASP A 727 10.27 8.37 -42.64
N GLY A 728 10.33 7.83 -43.85
CA GLY A 728 11.53 7.91 -44.71
C GLY A 728 12.82 7.39 -44.07
N GLY A 729 12.75 6.43 -43.13
CA GLY A 729 13.91 5.93 -42.39
C GLY A 729 14.33 6.77 -41.18
N ARG A 730 13.63 7.88 -40.90
CA ARG A 730 13.81 8.74 -39.72
C ARG A 730 12.69 8.51 -38.70
N ARG A 731 12.91 8.89 -37.45
CA ARG A 731 11.88 8.81 -36.41
C ARG A 731 10.86 9.92 -36.62
N HIS A 732 9.57 9.58 -36.62
CA HIS A 732 8.52 10.57 -36.77
C HIS A 732 8.40 11.39 -35.47
N ALA A 733 8.68 12.68 -35.56
CA ALA A 733 8.70 13.59 -34.42
C ALA A 733 7.76 14.79 -34.61
N ALA A 734 7.35 15.40 -33.51
CA ALA A 734 6.54 16.62 -33.52
C ALA A 734 6.79 17.46 -32.26
N VAL A 735 6.45 18.74 -32.32
CA VAL A 735 6.32 19.60 -31.15
C VAL A 735 4.86 19.62 -30.66
N ILE A 736 4.66 19.43 -29.37
CA ILE A 736 3.34 19.42 -28.71
C ILE A 736 3.33 20.30 -27.46
N PRO A 737 2.17 20.85 -27.04
CA PRO A 737 2.06 21.53 -25.75
C PRO A 737 2.10 20.52 -24.60
N ILE A 738 2.81 20.81 -23.51
CA ILE A 738 2.87 19.89 -22.36
C ILE A 738 1.49 19.60 -21.78
N GLY A 739 0.55 20.55 -21.84
CA GLY A 739 -0.83 20.34 -21.38
C GLY A 739 -1.59 19.22 -22.11
N SER A 740 -1.07 18.72 -23.25
CA SER A 740 -1.61 17.54 -23.93
C SER A 740 -1.09 16.21 -23.34
N ILE A 741 -0.02 16.25 -22.56
CA ILE A 741 0.57 15.07 -21.91
C ILE A 741 -0.25 14.75 -20.66
N ILE A 742 -0.68 13.49 -20.56
CA ILE A 742 -1.54 13.02 -19.46
C ILE A 742 -0.71 12.47 -18.29
N GLY A 743 0.46 11.90 -18.58
CA GLY A 743 1.31 11.25 -17.59
C GLY A 743 2.42 10.41 -18.23
N SER A 744 3.36 9.94 -17.41
CA SER A 744 4.37 8.98 -17.83
C SER A 744 3.75 7.60 -18.10
N VAL A 745 4.34 6.87 -19.03
CA VAL A 745 3.97 5.49 -19.38
C VAL A 745 5.24 4.68 -19.40
N HIS A 746 5.26 3.54 -18.72
CA HIS A 746 6.38 2.61 -18.82
C HIS A 746 6.17 1.64 -19.99
N LEU A 747 7.23 1.38 -20.76
CA LEU A 747 7.25 0.43 -21.85
C LEU A 747 8.10 -0.79 -21.49
N ILE A 748 7.60 -1.99 -21.73
CA ILE A 748 8.34 -3.25 -21.57
C ILE A 748 8.89 -3.65 -22.93
N PRO A 749 10.21 -3.81 -23.12
CA PRO A 749 10.76 -4.24 -24.40
C PRO A 749 10.37 -5.69 -24.70
N ARG A 750 10.24 -6.02 -25.98
CA ARG A 750 10.16 -7.41 -26.43
C ARG A 750 11.57 -8.00 -26.44
N PHE A 751 11.88 -8.89 -25.50
CA PHE A 751 13.20 -9.47 -25.29
C PHE A 751 13.56 -10.55 -26.32
N GLY A 752 12.57 -11.27 -26.86
CA GLY A 752 12.78 -12.49 -27.62
C GLY A 752 13.14 -13.69 -26.71
N PRO A 753 13.62 -14.81 -27.31
CA PRO A 753 13.96 -16.02 -26.55
C PRO A 753 15.14 -15.84 -25.58
N VAL A 754 16.10 -15.00 -25.96
CA VAL A 754 17.27 -14.64 -25.15
C VAL A 754 17.41 -13.12 -25.22
N THR A 755 17.51 -12.49 -24.05
CA THR A 755 17.62 -11.04 -23.97
C THR A 755 18.91 -10.56 -24.62
N PRO A 756 18.86 -9.63 -25.59
CA PRO A 756 20.06 -9.00 -26.14
C PRO A 756 20.83 -8.23 -25.07
N ASP A 757 22.07 -7.83 -25.36
CA ASP A 757 22.88 -7.01 -24.46
C ASP A 757 22.35 -5.56 -24.43
N TRP A 758 21.25 -5.38 -23.71
CA TRP A 758 20.55 -4.11 -23.51
C TRP A 758 20.69 -3.64 -22.08
N ASN A 759 20.88 -2.33 -21.91
CA ASN A 759 20.83 -1.69 -20.60
C ASN A 759 19.58 -0.78 -20.47
N SER A 760 19.16 -0.52 -19.23
CA SER A 760 17.98 0.29 -18.90
C SER A 760 17.94 1.65 -19.61
N PHE A 761 19.07 2.28 -19.87
CA PHE A 761 19.14 3.63 -20.43
C PHE A 761 19.30 3.65 -21.96
N SER A 762 19.65 2.53 -22.60
CA SER A 762 19.78 2.38 -24.05
C SER A 762 18.65 1.61 -24.70
N VAL A 763 17.90 0.80 -23.93
CA VAL A 763 16.91 -0.14 -24.49
C VAL A 763 15.83 0.54 -25.32
N LEU A 764 15.39 1.75 -24.94
CA LEU A 764 14.41 2.51 -25.73
C LEU A 764 14.94 2.84 -27.13
N GLU A 765 16.25 3.03 -27.27
CA GLU A 765 16.90 3.38 -28.53
C GLU A 765 17.21 2.16 -29.40
N GLN A 766 17.42 0.99 -28.77
CA GLN A 766 17.86 -0.25 -29.43
C GLN A 766 16.71 -1.20 -29.77
N CYS A 767 15.68 -1.27 -28.92
CA CYS A 767 14.56 -2.16 -29.13
C CYS A 767 13.53 -1.52 -30.08
N SER A 768 12.97 -2.32 -30.99
CA SER A 768 12.01 -1.85 -32.00
C SER A 768 10.55 -2.03 -31.58
N ILE A 769 10.27 -2.94 -30.64
CA ILE A 769 8.92 -3.35 -30.25
C ILE A 769 8.81 -3.36 -28.73
N PHE A 770 7.75 -2.73 -28.22
CA PHE A 770 7.45 -2.67 -26.80
C PHE A 770 6.00 -3.04 -26.51
N TYR A 771 5.73 -3.37 -25.25
CA TYR A 771 4.41 -3.52 -24.69
C TYR A 771 4.13 -2.40 -23.69
N VAL A 772 2.94 -1.83 -23.74
CA VAL A 772 2.48 -0.80 -22.80
C VAL A 772 2.23 -1.46 -21.45
N ASN A 773 2.97 -1.01 -20.43
CA ASN A 773 2.87 -1.61 -19.10
C ASN A 773 1.64 -1.08 -18.35
N SER A 774 0.57 -1.88 -18.31
CA SER A 774 -0.62 -1.57 -17.51
C SER A 774 -0.38 -1.65 -16.00
N PHE A 775 0.70 -2.27 -15.53
CA PHE A 775 0.98 -2.47 -14.11
C PHE A 775 1.97 -1.45 -13.55
N SER A 776 2.31 -0.36 -14.25
CA SER A 776 3.22 0.65 -13.68
C SER A 776 2.63 1.27 -12.41
N ASP A 777 1.34 1.59 -12.43
CA ASP A 777 0.61 2.30 -11.40
C ASP A 777 -0.91 2.07 -11.54
N GLN A 778 -1.68 2.55 -10.57
CA GLN A 778 -3.12 2.31 -10.54
C GLN A 778 -3.88 3.00 -11.68
N ASP A 779 -3.43 4.18 -12.13
CA ASP A 779 -4.13 4.89 -13.20
C ASP A 779 -3.91 4.19 -14.55
N ASN A 780 -2.67 3.79 -14.85
CA ASN A 780 -2.41 3.02 -16.07
C ASN A 780 -3.09 1.64 -16.03
N TYR A 781 -3.24 1.02 -14.86
CA TYR A 781 -4.02 -0.21 -14.73
C TYR A 781 -5.51 0.02 -15.03
N LEU A 782 -6.10 1.11 -14.56
CA LEU A 782 -7.49 1.46 -14.88
C LEU A 782 -7.69 1.83 -16.35
N ARG A 783 -6.67 2.41 -17.00
CA ARG A 783 -6.74 2.87 -18.39
C ARG A 783 -6.47 1.77 -19.41
N PHE A 784 -5.49 0.92 -19.15
CA PHE A 784 -5.01 -0.09 -20.10
C PHE A 784 -5.27 -1.53 -19.68
N GLY A 785 -5.56 -1.77 -18.40
CA GLY A 785 -5.56 -3.10 -17.78
C GLY A 785 -6.88 -3.83 -17.77
#